data_AF-A0A378HZS4-F1
#
_entry.id   AF-A0A378HZS4-F1
#
_cell.length_a   1.000
_cell.length_b   1.000
_cell.length_c   1.000
_cell.angle_alpha   90.00
_cell.angle_beta   90.00
_cell.angle_gamma   90.00
#
_symmetry.space_group_name_H-M   'P 1'
#
loop_
_entity.id
_entity.type
_entity.pdbx_description
1 polymer ?
#
loop_
_entity_poly.entity_id
_entity_poly.type
_entity_poly.pdbx_seq_one_letter_code
_entity_poly.pdbx_strand_id
1 'polypeptide(L)'
;MQLGPYWCEEQRLWVRFSVQDDKSCVAEVANSKKDDLSTTTPWTRAETDFWAVSAELLPPGQDVKDYSIIDVNYGFCLRDGTLYRTDWHRSPYIRENQFEMGYLDGDQFKRINPNQLGAADPFANQAAPESVKHTLSELPCTPEMQVAQQAAQQERWQSWKQSAARSSLINQVILTSDLPELEEKLTTLADARGVLYSYCGSEIAGLLDPNLYDDFSRYLAKLEEISDERSDLYQGLIHIASQTAFDRETALNPGNQNANLKQHLYLSKLNYFLDLIAAERENLLACLHLPITPLDYVMPEIRSPRIALATDRKENGEDEHDWVSDLSEEEQLELVIAQSLQAETITREQWLARKEYGEPFIEENYDRDSFLANTDDLSEDQFISSPLSTRHEPDSSLLHDLDEEEQVRIAKARSLRDQEYERDEKTSTGQSFYSQSSSEDEESFSSSDDDLPSHSSIARIREEEPRVRDNLHSSQEWQNRIYTEQRLTSAYTMASNFPKPENHESSRPFFFPEAVTPEKEDEESLSSSDDDLSGNSSEEEDIESRVFSHLGEESEYDAALGAELHHERNESVPQAVIDESTLLAIKNAVNMAVTNYQDWYNADSSAHHDNKYFRGPHGFFSKLFFHGMTGQKRADDLNKQIQEVENKDEIIGMINTFLCDPNRRYRGHSFSSFLLDQLSQLPEELPWHGLEPSPGTNHYSQAEVIERLAEKNIYSST
;
A
#
# COMPACT_ATOMS: atom_id res chain seq x y z
N MET A 1 -16.00 -1.17 38.44
CA MET A 1 -15.49 0.07 37.81
C MET A 1 -13.99 -0.06 37.63
N GLN A 2 -13.39 0.52 36.59
CA GLN A 2 -11.95 0.48 36.35
C GLN A 2 -11.39 1.90 36.40
N LEU A 3 -10.23 2.09 37.05
CA LEU A 3 -9.47 3.34 37.09
C LEU A 3 -8.09 3.13 36.44
N GLY A 4 -7.60 4.14 35.73
CA GLY A 4 -6.38 4.06 34.91
C GLY A 4 -6.62 3.41 33.54
N PRO A 5 -5.55 2.95 32.86
CA PRO A 5 -4.26 2.60 33.44
C PRO A 5 -3.30 3.78 33.68
N TYR A 6 -2.43 3.62 34.67
CA TYR A 6 -1.42 4.58 35.11
C TYR A 6 -0.01 3.99 34.92
N TRP A 7 0.96 4.80 34.50
CA TRP A 7 2.35 4.38 34.35
C TRP A 7 3.14 4.62 35.64
N CYS A 8 3.83 3.58 36.14
CA CYS A 8 4.72 3.63 37.29
C CYS A 8 6.17 3.52 36.82
N GLU A 9 6.86 4.66 36.69
CA GLU A 9 8.22 4.72 36.11
C GLU A 9 9.25 3.92 36.94
N GLU A 10 9.22 4.02 38.27
CA GLU A 10 10.15 3.31 39.16
C GLU A 10 10.07 1.79 38.99
N GLN A 11 8.85 1.25 38.79
CA GLN A 11 8.60 -0.18 38.65
C GLN A 11 8.53 -0.63 37.17
N ARG A 12 8.58 0.30 36.21
CA ARG A 12 8.43 0.10 34.75
C ARG A 12 7.24 -0.80 34.38
N LEU A 13 6.08 -0.42 34.90
CA LEU A 13 4.83 -1.14 34.67
C LEU A 13 3.65 -0.18 34.54
N TRP A 14 2.60 -0.63 33.84
CA TRP A 14 1.28 -0.05 33.97
C TRP A 14 0.56 -0.68 35.17
N VAL A 15 -0.15 0.13 35.95
CA VAL A 15 -1.06 -0.30 37.01
C VAL A 15 -2.48 0.20 36.73
N ARG A 16 -3.48 -0.61 37.03
CA ARG A 16 -4.89 -0.23 36.98
C ARG A 16 -5.63 -0.77 38.20
N PHE A 17 -6.77 -0.17 38.51
CA PHE A 17 -7.53 -0.50 39.71
C PHE A 17 -8.96 -0.91 39.36
N SER A 18 -9.30 -2.16 39.69
CA SER A 18 -10.60 -2.78 39.42
C SER A 18 -11.43 -2.82 40.71
N VAL A 19 -12.44 -1.96 40.78
CA VAL A 19 -13.40 -1.85 41.90
C VAL A 19 -14.55 -2.83 41.70
N GLN A 20 -14.70 -3.72 42.68
CA GLN A 20 -15.68 -4.80 42.75
C GLN A 20 -17.04 -4.32 43.32
N ASP A 21 -18.07 -5.16 43.20
CA ASP A 21 -19.43 -4.84 43.66
C ASP A 21 -19.54 -4.66 45.19
N ASP A 22 -18.65 -5.27 45.97
CA ASP A 22 -18.55 -5.10 47.43
C ASP A 22 -17.76 -3.84 47.85
N LYS A 23 -17.39 -3.00 46.87
CA LYS A 23 -16.48 -1.84 46.97
C LYS A 23 -15.02 -2.17 47.26
N SER A 24 -14.62 -3.45 47.36
CA SER A 24 -13.21 -3.79 47.41
C SER A 24 -12.53 -3.42 46.09
N CYS A 25 -11.25 -3.09 46.17
CA CYS A 25 -10.42 -2.75 45.03
C CYS A 25 -9.32 -3.81 44.84
N VAL A 26 -9.04 -4.15 43.59
CA VAL A 26 -7.93 -5.03 43.19
C VAL A 26 -7.03 -4.26 42.24
N ALA A 27 -5.73 -4.23 42.54
CA ALA A 27 -4.72 -3.71 41.63
C ALA A 27 -4.30 -4.82 40.64
N GLU A 28 -4.25 -4.46 39.37
CA GLU A 28 -3.69 -5.28 38.30
C GLU A 28 -2.51 -4.53 37.66
N VAL A 29 -1.43 -5.24 37.33
CA VAL A 29 -0.23 -4.70 36.70
C VAL A 29 0.12 -5.41 35.39
N ALA A 30 0.68 -4.65 34.46
CA ALA A 30 1.22 -5.11 33.20
C ALA A 30 2.67 -4.58 33.07
N ASN A 31 3.64 -5.47 33.18
CA ASN A 31 5.06 -5.14 33.20
C ASN A 31 5.62 -5.01 31.78
N SER A 32 6.60 -4.15 31.52
CA SER A 32 7.35 -4.19 30.25
C SER A 32 7.95 -5.58 30.01
N LYS A 33 7.88 -6.11 28.77
CA LYS A 33 8.59 -7.35 28.43
C LYS A 33 10.10 -7.08 28.39
N LYS A 34 10.90 -8.07 28.78
CA LYS A 34 12.37 -7.95 28.81
C LYS A 34 12.99 -7.88 27.40
N ASP A 35 12.39 -8.61 26.46
CA ASP A 35 12.89 -8.74 25.09
C ASP A 35 12.30 -7.67 24.14
N ASP A 36 11.25 -6.97 24.57
CA ASP A 36 10.56 -5.92 23.82
C ASP A 36 10.01 -4.86 24.79
N LEU A 37 10.75 -3.75 24.90
CA LEU A 37 10.36 -2.63 25.76
C LEU A 37 9.16 -1.84 25.22
N SER A 38 8.68 -2.09 24.00
CA SER A 38 7.51 -1.42 23.42
C SER A 38 6.19 -2.09 23.80
N THR A 39 6.21 -3.27 24.42
CA THR A 39 4.99 -3.98 24.84
C THR A 39 5.05 -4.49 26.27
N THR A 40 3.88 -4.68 26.87
CA THR A 40 3.75 -5.25 28.22
C THR A 40 3.23 -6.68 28.25
N THR A 41 3.46 -7.37 29.37
CA THR A 41 2.78 -8.61 29.73
C THR A 41 1.26 -8.41 29.81
N PRO A 42 0.45 -9.48 29.73
CA PRO A 42 -0.95 -9.42 30.15
C PRO A 42 -1.10 -8.88 31.58
N TRP A 43 -2.29 -8.36 31.88
CA TRP A 43 -2.65 -7.94 33.24
C TRP A 43 -2.58 -9.11 34.21
N THR A 44 -1.89 -8.89 35.31
CA THR A 44 -1.72 -9.84 36.41
C THR A 44 -2.05 -9.15 37.73
N ARG A 45 -2.50 -9.90 38.74
CA ARG A 45 -2.76 -9.31 40.06
C ARG A 45 -1.45 -8.79 40.65
N ALA A 46 -1.46 -7.56 41.17
CA ALA A 46 -0.25 -6.96 41.72
C ALA A 46 0.18 -7.64 43.04
N GLU A 47 1.49 -7.79 43.21
CA GLU A 47 2.11 -8.36 44.42
C GLU A 47 2.46 -7.27 45.45
N THR A 48 2.76 -6.06 44.99
CA THR A 48 2.98 -4.86 45.81
C THR A 48 1.65 -4.21 46.19
N ASP A 49 1.69 -3.31 47.17
CA ASP A 49 0.54 -2.51 47.62
C ASP A 49 0.71 -1.00 47.37
N PHE A 50 1.80 -0.55 46.75
CA PHE A 50 2.11 0.87 46.50
C PHE A 50 2.68 1.13 45.10
N TRP A 51 2.21 2.23 44.48
CA TRP A 51 2.68 2.71 43.17
C TRP A 51 2.75 4.24 43.14
N ALA A 52 3.93 4.76 42.79
CA ALA A 52 4.12 6.16 42.40
C ALA A 52 3.98 6.27 40.88
N VAL A 53 3.00 7.03 40.39
CA VAL A 53 2.66 7.09 38.95
C VAL A 53 2.89 8.47 38.35
N SER A 54 3.50 8.49 37.16
CA SER A 54 3.92 9.69 36.42
C SER A 54 3.03 10.04 35.22
N ALA A 55 2.24 9.08 34.72
CA ALA A 55 1.34 9.29 33.59
C ALA A 55 0.01 8.53 33.76
N GLU A 56 -1.09 9.12 33.29
CA GLU A 56 -2.39 8.46 33.14
C GLU A 56 -2.71 8.34 31.64
N LEU A 57 -3.00 7.11 31.19
CA LEU A 57 -3.47 6.86 29.84
C LEU A 57 -4.98 7.10 29.80
N LEU A 58 -5.39 8.16 29.11
CA LEU A 58 -6.80 8.41 28.87
C LEU A 58 -7.33 7.36 27.88
N PRO A 59 -8.55 6.82 28.10
CA PRO A 59 -9.21 5.98 27.11
C PRO A 59 -9.37 6.79 25.81
N PRO A 60 -9.35 6.12 24.64
CA PRO A 60 -9.49 6.82 23.37
C PRO A 60 -10.86 7.53 23.35
N GLY A 61 -10.92 8.66 22.63
CA GLY A 61 -12.13 9.47 22.52
C GLY A 61 -13.25 8.78 21.72
N GLN A 62 -14.17 9.58 21.18
CA GLN A 62 -15.12 9.03 20.19
C GLN A 62 -14.40 8.46 18.96
N ASP A 63 -13.23 9.00 18.62
CA ASP A 63 -12.27 8.38 17.71
C ASP A 63 -11.34 7.42 18.46
N VAL A 64 -11.49 6.13 18.16
CA VAL A 64 -10.80 4.98 18.79
C VAL A 64 -9.27 5.02 18.65
N LYS A 65 -8.73 5.95 17.85
CA LYS A 65 -7.31 6.04 17.47
C LYS A 65 -6.48 6.91 18.41
N ASP A 66 -7.12 7.85 19.11
CA ASP A 66 -6.42 8.91 19.84
C ASP A 66 -6.36 8.59 21.34
N TYR A 67 -5.52 7.61 21.70
CA TYR A 67 -5.01 7.51 23.06
C TYR A 67 -4.19 8.75 23.36
N SER A 68 -4.36 9.33 24.55
CA SER A 68 -3.58 10.46 25.02
C SER A 68 -3.07 10.20 26.43
N ILE A 69 -1.90 10.76 26.74
CA ILE A 69 -1.33 10.74 28.09
C ILE A 69 -1.47 12.13 28.68
N ILE A 70 -1.83 12.17 29.96
CA ILE A 70 -1.61 13.32 30.80
C ILE A 70 -0.52 13.01 31.83
N ASP A 71 0.44 13.94 31.96
CA ASP A 71 1.40 13.92 33.07
C ASP A 71 0.60 14.01 34.38
N VAL A 72 0.78 13.05 35.27
CA VAL A 72 0.20 13.05 36.62
C VAL A 72 1.30 12.86 37.64
N ASN A 73 1.06 13.25 38.89
CA ASN A 73 1.95 12.87 39.99
C ASN A 73 1.06 12.36 41.13
N TYR A 74 0.73 11.07 41.08
CA TYR A 74 -0.12 10.43 42.08
C TYR A 74 0.63 9.32 42.80
N GLY A 75 0.40 9.19 44.11
CA GLY A 75 0.75 8.02 44.88
C GLY A 75 -0.51 7.20 45.14
N PHE A 76 -0.52 5.94 44.75
CA PHE A 76 -1.60 4.99 45.04
C PHE A 76 -1.13 3.95 46.06
N CYS A 77 -2.00 3.59 47.01
CA CYS A 77 -1.76 2.49 47.94
C CYS A 77 -3.03 1.66 48.15
N LEU A 78 -2.92 0.32 48.12
CA LEU A 78 -4.04 -0.61 48.26
C LEU A 78 -3.92 -1.42 49.55
N ARG A 79 -4.56 -0.96 50.63
CA ARG A 79 -4.56 -1.63 51.94
C ARG A 79 -5.95 -2.15 52.29
N ASP A 80 -6.03 -3.42 52.69
CA ASP A 80 -7.27 -4.11 53.11
C ASP A 80 -8.44 -3.95 52.11
N GLY A 81 -8.12 -3.98 50.80
CA GLY A 81 -9.08 -3.78 49.71
C GLY A 81 -9.55 -2.32 49.52
N THR A 82 -9.05 -1.37 50.30
CA THR A 82 -9.32 0.07 50.15
C THR A 82 -8.20 0.75 49.36
N LEU A 83 -8.54 1.43 48.27
CA LEU A 83 -7.58 2.21 47.48
C LEU A 83 -7.45 3.63 48.05
N TYR A 84 -6.24 4.00 48.42
CA TYR A 84 -5.83 5.34 48.84
C TYR A 84 -5.08 6.03 47.70
N ARG A 85 -5.24 7.36 47.62
CA ARG A 85 -4.54 8.22 46.66
C ARG A 85 -4.02 9.48 47.34
N THR A 86 -2.78 9.87 47.04
CA THR A 86 -2.22 11.20 47.27
C THR A 86 -1.83 11.86 45.95
N ASP A 87 -1.84 13.18 45.91
CA ASP A 87 -1.34 14.02 44.80
C ASP A 87 0.02 14.67 45.11
N TRP A 88 0.66 14.25 46.22
CA TRP A 88 1.91 14.80 46.74
C TRP A 88 1.89 16.31 47.00
N HIS A 89 0.72 16.95 46.99
CA HIS A 89 0.59 18.34 47.40
C HIS A 89 0.57 18.43 48.93
N ARG A 90 1.51 19.19 49.49
CA ARG A 90 1.52 19.48 50.94
C ARG A 90 0.33 20.37 51.27
N SER A 91 -0.55 19.92 52.17
CA SER A 91 -1.75 20.70 52.49
C SER A 91 -1.37 21.98 53.23
N PRO A 92 -1.78 23.18 52.77
CA PRO A 92 -1.47 24.44 53.45
C PRO A 92 -2.17 24.59 54.81
N TYR A 93 -3.14 23.71 55.11
CA TYR A 93 -3.91 23.72 56.35
C TYR A 93 -3.39 22.75 57.42
N ILE A 94 -2.43 21.89 57.06
CA ILE A 94 -1.86 20.88 57.96
C ILE A 94 -0.47 21.33 58.39
N ARG A 95 -0.21 21.31 59.70
CA ARG A 95 1.12 21.60 60.23
C ARG A 95 1.98 20.35 60.06
N GLU A 96 3.17 20.53 59.49
CA GLU A 96 4.23 19.53 59.27
C GLU A 96 3.97 18.53 58.13
N ASN A 97 4.71 18.70 57.01
CA ASN A 97 5.09 17.74 55.94
C ASN A 97 4.09 16.70 55.38
N GLN A 98 2.82 16.68 55.78
CA GLN A 98 1.82 15.72 55.29
C GLN A 98 1.22 16.14 53.94
N PHE A 99 1.05 15.16 53.06
CA PHE A 99 0.42 15.33 51.75
C PHE A 99 -1.11 15.25 51.85
N GLU A 100 -1.83 15.86 50.90
CA GLU A 100 -3.27 15.63 50.77
C GLU A 100 -3.53 14.20 50.32
N MET A 101 -4.49 13.54 50.97
CA MET A 101 -4.83 12.14 50.74
C MET A 101 -6.34 11.97 50.67
N GLY A 102 -6.79 11.02 49.85
CA GLY A 102 -8.13 10.48 49.89
C GLY A 102 -8.16 8.96 49.80
N TYR A 103 -9.33 8.39 50.03
CA TYR A 103 -9.65 6.99 49.78
C TYR A 103 -10.83 6.89 48.81
N LEU A 104 -10.89 5.82 48.04
CA LEU A 104 -11.99 5.56 47.13
C LEU A 104 -13.20 5.01 47.89
N ASP A 105 -14.36 5.67 47.77
CA ASP A 105 -15.64 5.16 48.26
C ASP A 105 -16.68 5.21 47.12
N GLY A 106 -16.88 4.07 46.47
CA GLY A 106 -17.64 3.98 45.23
C GLY A 106 -16.83 4.48 44.04
N ASP A 107 -17.31 5.55 43.40
CA ASP A 107 -16.72 6.19 42.22
C ASP A 107 -15.88 7.45 42.56
N GLN A 108 -15.81 7.84 43.83
CA GLN A 108 -15.20 9.12 44.23
C GLN A 108 -14.13 8.97 45.31
N PHE A 109 -13.02 9.69 45.13
CA PHE A 109 -11.99 9.85 46.17
C PHE A 109 -12.46 10.86 47.22
N LYS A 110 -12.70 10.38 48.44
CA LYS A 110 -13.03 11.20 49.61
C LYS A 110 -11.77 11.58 50.36
N ARG A 111 -11.56 12.89 50.60
CA ARG A 111 -10.42 13.41 51.37
C ARG A 111 -10.42 12.86 52.80
N ILE A 112 -9.26 12.43 53.29
CA ILE A 112 -9.00 12.08 54.70
C ILE A 112 -8.00 13.10 55.25
N ASN A 113 -8.13 13.46 56.53
CA ASN A 113 -7.06 14.17 57.23
C ASN A 113 -6.03 13.13 57.71
N PRO A 114 -4.77 13.14 57.24
CA PRO A 114 -3.77 12.12 57.60
C PRO A 114 -3.55 11.96 59.11
N ASN A 115 -3.74 13.02 59.90
CA ASN A 115 -3.70 12.99 61.36
C ASN A 115 -4.76 12.08 62.02
N GLN A 116 -5.81 11.69 61.29
CA GLN A 116 -6.81 10.72 61.76
C GLN A 116 -6.35 9.26 61.56
N LEU A 117 -5.39 9.01 60.66
CA LEU A 117 -4.83 7.68 60.41
C LEU A 117 -3.64 7.40 61.34
N GLY A 118 -2.81 8.40 61.62
CA GLY A 118 -1.63 8.25 62.47
C GLY A 118 -0.68 7.18 61.93
N ALA A 119 -0.38 6.15 62.72
CA ALA A 119 0.45 5.03 62.28
C ALA A 119 -0.18 4.16 61.16
N ALA A 120 -1.47 4.36 60.84
CA ALA A 120 -2.14 3.67 59.73
C ALA A 120 -2.04 4.44 58.39
N ASP A 121 -1.37 5.59 58.34
CA ASP A 121 -1.14 6.35 57.11
C ASP A 121 -0.40 5.47 56.07
N PRO A 122 -1.00 5.20 54.90
CA PRO A 122 -0.41 4.34 53.86
C PRO A 122 0.82 4.94 53.19
N PHE A 123 1.06 6.26 53.29
CA PHE A 123 2.16 6.97 52.63
C PHE A 123 3.25 7.45 53.59
N ALA A 124 3.17 7.12 54.88
CA ALA A 124 4.05 7.68 55.94
C ALA A 124 5.57 7.54 55.69
N ASN A 125 6.00 6.52 54.94
CA ASN A 125 7.41 6.25 54.65
C ASN A 125 7.80 6.53 53.19
N GLN A 126 6.90 7.11 52.38
CA GLN A 126 7.11 7.31 50.94
C GLN A 126 7.50 8.76 50.65
N ALA A 127 8.54 8.93 49.82
CA ALA A 127 8.87 10.22 49.25
C ALA A 127 7.96 10.50 48.03
N ALA A 128 7.72 11.77 47.73
CA ALA A 128 7.14 12.13 46.45
C ALA A 128 8.14 11.78 45.33
N PRO A 129 7.72 11.11 44.25
CA PRO A 129 8.60 10.77 43.14
C PRO A 129 9.02 12.04 42.39
N GLU A 130 10.15 11.97 41.71
CA GLU A 130 10.52 13.01 40.74
C GLU A 130 9.52 13.01 39.57
N SER A 131 9.13 14.21 39.12
CA SER A 131 8.20 14.35 38.00
C SER A 131 8.92 14.04 36.68
N VAL A 132 8.74 12.84 36.16
CA VAL A 132 9.21 12.45 34.83
C VAL A 132 8.12 12.76 33.81
N LYS A 133 8.48 13.45 32.73
CA LYS A 133 7.62 13.69 31.57
C LYS A 133 7.88 12.63 30.53
N HIS A 134 6.83 12.02 30.01
CA HIS A 134 6.92 10.99 28.98
C HIS A 134 6.06 11.35 27.78
N THR A 135 6.51 11.03 26.57
CA THR A 135 5.61 10.98 25.40
C THR A 135 4.95 9.60 25.31
N LEU A 136 3.74 9.52 24.73
CA LEU A 136 3.04 8.23 24.53
C LEU A 136 3.88 7.22 23.71
N SER A 137 4.73 7.71 22.82
CA SER A 137 5.69 6.91 22.04
C SER A 137 6.85 6.31 22.85
N GLU A 138 7.13 6.81 24.05
CA GLU A 138 8.21 6.29 24.92
C GLU A 138 7.73 5.17 25.85
N LEU A 139 6.42 5.04 26.07
CA LEU A 139 5.86 4.07 27.00
C LEU A 139 5.45 2.77 26.29
N PRO A 140 5.56 1.61 26.95
CA PRO A 140 5.12 0.35 26.38
C PRO A 140 3.59 0.36 26.17
N CYS A 141 3.12 -0.24 25.08
CA CYS A 141 1.70 -0.38 24.82
C CYS A 141 1.04 -1.30 25.85
N THR A 142 -0.06 -0.84 26.46
CA THR A 142 -0.89 -1.66 27.35
C THR A 142 -1.46 -2.89 26.62
N PRO A 143 -1.92 -3.94 27.33
CA PRO A 143 -2.52 -5.10 26.68
C PRO A 143 -3.73 -4.75 25.80
N GLU A 144 -4.55 -3.78 26.19
CA GLU A 144 -5.67 -3.27 25.39
C GLU A 144 -5.20 -2.54 24.12
N MET A 145 -4.15 -1.71 24.23
CA MET A 145 -3.54 -1.06 23.06
C MET A 145 -2.93 -2.09 22.10
N GLN A 146 -2.25 -3.12 22.61
CA GLN A 146 -1.70 -4.21 21.79
C GLN A 146 -2.81 -4.94 21.00
N VAL A 147 -3.93 -5.28 21.67
CA VAL A 147 -5.08 -5.90 20.99
C VAL A 147 -5.71 -4.98 19.95
N ALA A 148 -5.84 -3.67 20.26
CA ALA A 148 -6.38 -2.68 19.32
C ALA A 148 -5.46 -2.47 18.10
N GLN A 149 -4.14 -2.41 18.31
CA GLN A 149 -3.14 -2.34 17.24
C GLN A 149 -3.15 -3.59 16.37
N GLN A 150 -3.21 -4.79 16.96
CA GLN A 150 -3.31 -6.04 16.22
C GLN A 150 -4.60 -6.13 15.39
N ALA A 151 -5.74 -5.69 15.96
CA ALA A 151 -7.00 -5.62 15.22
C ALA A 151 -6.93 -4.63 14.04
N ALA A 152 -6.35 -3.44 14.24
CA ALA A 152 -6.16 -2.44 13.19
C ALA A 152 -5.18 -2.91 12.10
N GLN A 153 -4.11 -3.63 12.46
CA GLN A 153 -3.20 -4.27 11.50
C GLN A 153 -3.92 -5.38 10.71
N GLN A 154 -4.76 -6.19 11.36
CA GLN A 154 -5.53 -7.22 10.66
C GLN A 154 -6.59 -6.62 9.72
N GLU A 155 -7.23 -5.51 10.09
CA GLU A 155 -8.14 -4.74 9.22
C GLU A 155 -7.39 -4.17 8.00
N ARG A 156 -6.24 -3.53 8.23
CA ARG A 156 -5.33 -3.07 7.16
C ARG A 156 -4.92 -4.21 6.23
N TRP A 157 -4.57 -5.38 6.77
CA TRP A 157 -4.26 -6.58 5.99
C TRP A 157 -5.43 -7.06 5.12
N GLN A 158 -6.66 -7.12 5.65
CA GLN A 158 -7.82 -7.48 4.82
C GLN A 158 -8.10 -6.43 3.73
N SER A 159 -7.96 -5.13 4.05
CA SER A 159 -8.09 -4.04 3.08
C SER A 159 -7.03 -4.13 1.98
N TRP A 160 -5.76 -4.38 2.36
CA TRP A 160 -4.65 -4.55 1.44
C TRP A 160 -4.88 -5.70 0.46
N LYS A 161 -5.32 -6.88 0.96
CA LYS A 161 -5.67 -8.04 0.11
C LYS A 161 -6.81 -7.76 -0.88
N GLN A 162 -7.73 -6.87 -0.55
CA GLN A 162 -8.84 -6.45 -1.42
C GLN A 162 -8.45 -5.32 -2.38
N SER A 163 -7.35 -4.62 -2.11
CA SER A 163 -6.93 -3.46 -2.89
C SER A 163 -6.36 -3.86 -4.25
N ALA A 164 -6.58 -2.99 -5.24
CA ALA A 164 -5.90 -3.09 -6.54
C ALA A 164 -4.39 -2.76 -6.47
N ALA A 165 -3.82 -2.56 -5.29
CA ALA A 165 -2.41 -2.18 -5.10
C ALA A 165 -1.46 -3.18 -5.76
N ARG A 166 -1.77 -4.48 -5.74
CA ARG A 166 -0.96 -5.51 -6.41
C ARG A 166 -0.85 -5.29 -7.92
N SER A 167 -1.94 -4.92 -8.59
CA SER A 167 -1.93 -4.58 -10.02
C SER A 167 -1.14 -3.29 -10.28
N SER A 168 -1.17 -2.33 -9.35
CA SER A 168 -0.36 -1.11 -9.42
C SER A 168 1.13 -1.40 -9.25
N LEU A 169 1.50 -2.26 -8.30
CA LEU A 169 2.88 -2.72 -8.06
C LEU A 169 3.45 -3.45 -9.27
N ILE A 170 2.68 -4.34 -9.90
CA ILE A 170 3.05 -5.00 -11.16
C ILE A 170 3.43 -3.96 -12.22
N ASN A 171 2.61 -2.93 -12.41
CA ASN A 171 2.91 -1.86 -13.37
C ASN A 171 4.13 -1.01 -12.97
N GLN A 172 4.28 -0.69 -11.69
CA GLN A 172 5.43 0.06 -11.17
C GLN A 172 6.75 -0.70 -11.41
N VAL A 173 6.77 -2.00 -11.11
CA VAL A 173 7.96 -2.84 -11.29
C VAL A 173 8.27 -3.06 -12.77
N ILE A 174 7.25 -3.20 -13.63
CA ILE A 174 7.43 -3.21 -15.10
C ILE A 174 8.15 -1.95 -15.59
N LEU A 175 7.86 -0.79 -15.00
CA LEU A 175 8.46 0.52 -15.35
C LEU A 175 9.87 0.73 -14.78
N THR A 176 10.23 0.05 -13.68
CA THR A 176 11.55 0.24 -13.01
C THR A 176 12.54 -0.91 -13.23
N SER A 177 12.09 -2.06 -13.74
CA SER A 177 12.98 -3.15 -14.16
C SER A 177 13.64 -2.79 -15.50
N ASP A 178 14.73 -2.03 -15.44
CA ASP A 178 15.56 -1.69 -16.61
C ASP A 178 16.30 -2.92 -17.14
N LEU A 179 16.17 -3.18 -18.44
CA LEU A 179 16.92 -4.19 -19.20
C LEU A 179 17.18 -3.69 -20.63
N PRO A 180 18.10 -2.71 -20.82
CA PRO A 180 18.32 -2.00 -22.09
C PRO A 180 18.56 -2.91 -23.31
N GLU A 181 19.30 -4.01 -23.14
CA GLU A 181 19.58 -4.95 -24.25
C GLU A 181 18.36 -5.80 -24.65
N LEU A 182 17.47 -6.05 -23.69
CA LEU A 182 16.20 -6.71 -23.97
C LEU A 182 15.22 -5.69 -24.59
N GLU A 183 15.29 -4.41 -24.21
CA GLU A 183 14.51 -3.34 -24.83
C GLU A 183 14.82 -3.15 -26.32
N GLU A 184 16.06 -3.20 -26.79
CA GLU A 184 16.32 -3.05 -28.24
C GLU A 184 15.62 -4.15 -29.07
N LYS A 185 15.58 -5.38 -28.54
CA LYS A 185 14.89 -6.51 -29.18
C LYS A 185 13.37 -6.46 -28.98
N LEU A 186 12.90 -6.05 -27.80
CA LEU A 186 11.47 -5.95 -27.46
C LEU A 186 10.80 -4.66 -27.94
N THR A 187 11.51 -3.59 -28.29
CA THR A 187 10.90 -2.33 -28.77
C THR A 187 10.25 -2.51 -30.15
N THR A 188 10.72 -3.47 -30.95
CA THR A 188 10.02 -3.92 -32.17
C THR A 188 8.67 -4.61 -31.87
N LEU A 189 8.44 -5.00 -30.62
CA LEU A 189 7.27 -5.70 -30.10
C LEU A 189 6.85 -5.03 -28.77
N ALA A 190 6.52 -3.75 -28.77
CA ALA A 190 6.21 -3.00 -27.53
C ALA A 190 5.13 -3.70 -26.65
N ASP A 191 4.18 -4.41 -27.26
CA ASP A 191 3.19 -5.24 -26.57
C ASP A 191 3.81 -6.43 -25.82
N ALA A 192 4.90 -7.02 -26.32
CA ALA A 192 5.53 -8.22 -25.76
C ALA A 192 6.17 -8.01 -24.38
N ARG A 193 6.65 -6.81 -24.03
CA ARG A 193 7.10 -6.51 -22.65
C ARG A 193 5.93 -6.61 -21.67
N GLY A 194 4.81 -5.97 -22.00
CA GLY A 194 3.59 -6.03 -21.20
C GLY A 194 3.03 -7.45 -21.10
N VAL A 195 3.02 -8.20 -22.20
CA VAL A 195 2.55 -9.60 -22.22
C VAL A 195 3.50 -10.53 -21.45
N LEU A 196 4.83 -10.35 -21.53
CA LEU A 196 5.82 -11.13 -20.77
C LEU A 196 5.64 -10.93 -19.26
N TYR A 197 5.60 -9.68 -18.79
CA TYR A 197 5.48 -9.43 -17.36
C TYR A 197 4.06 -9.69 -16.82
N SER A 198 3.02 -9.55 -17.65
CA SER A 198 1.67 -10.03 -17.31
C SER A 198 1.63 -11.55 -17.13
N TYR A 199 2.27 -12.30 -18.04
CA TYR A 199 2.43 -13.76 -17.88
C TYR A 199 3.20 -14.11 -16.60
N CYS A 200 4.33 -13.44 -16.35
CA CYS A 200 5.11 -13.61 -15.12
C CYS A 200 4.25 -13.34 -13.87
N GLY A 201 3.50 -12.24 -13.85
CA GLY A 201 2.55 -11.90 -12.79
C GLY A 201 1.48 -12.96 -12.55
N SER A 202 1.04 -13.67 -13.60
CA SER A 202 0.07 -14.76 -13.47
C SER A 202 0.67 -16.06 -12.88
N GLU A 203 1.92 -16.39 -13.22
CA GLU A 203 2.61 -17.57 -12.68
C GLU A 203 3.02 -17.36 -11.21
N ILE A 204 3.54 -16.19 -10.84
CA ILE A 204 3.94 -15.89 -9.46
C ILE A 204 2.73 -15.78 -8.51
N ALA A 205 1.54 -15.44 -9.02
CA ALA A 205 0.31 -15.42 -8.23
C ALA A 205 -0.03 -16.80 -7.61
N GLY A 206 0.43 -17.91 -8.21
CA GLY A 206 0.29 -19.26 -7.65
C GLY A 206 1.27 -19.58 -6.50
N LEU A 207 2.43 -18.92 -6.45
CA LEU A 207 3.38 -19.03 -5.33
C LEU A 207 3.06 -18.05 -4.20
N LEU A 208 2.54 -16.88 -4.57
CA LEU A 208 2.27 -15.75 -3.68
C LEU A 208 0.80 -15.35 -3.83
N ASP A 209 -0.10 -16.14 -3.23
CA ASP A 209 -1.48 -15.73 -3.00
C ASP A 209 -1.64 -15.33 -1.52
N PRO A 210 -1.83 -14.03 -1.21
CA PRO A 210 -2.13 -13.52 0.13
C PRO A 210 -3.27 -14.24 0.84
N ASN A 211 -4.21 -14.86 0.12
CA ASN A 211 -5.35 -15.55 0.69
C ASN A 211 -5.03 -16.94 1.27
N LEU A 212 -3.82 -17.47 1.01
CA LEU A 212 -3.31 -18.69 1.63
C LEU A 212 -2.77 -18.45 3.06
N TYR A 213 -2.77 -17.20 3.55
CA TYR A 213 -2.18 -16.80 4.83
C TYR A 213 -3.24 -16.18 5.76
N ASP A 214 -3.37 -16.76 6.96
CA ASP A 214 -4.32 -16.30 8.00
C ASP A 214 -3.99 -14.89 8.51
N ASP A 215 -2.70 -14.59 8.59
CA ASP A 215 -2.12 -13.37 9.16
C ASP A 215 -1.00 -12.81 8.27
N PHE A 216 -0.76 -11.50 8.39
CA PHE A 216 0.26 -10.80 7.59
C PHE A 216 1.69 -11.20 7.96
N SER A 217 1.94 -11.68 9.18
CA SER A 217 3.30 -12.01 9.64
C SER A 217 3.84 -13.26 8.93
N ARG A 218 2.99 -14.27 8.72
CA ARG A 218 3.33 -15.45 7.91
C ARG A 218 3.54 -15.08 6.43
N TYR A 219 2.75 -14.14 5.90
CA TYR A 219 2.94 -13.70 4.52
C TYR A 219 4.23 -12.90 4.36
N LEU A 220 4.52 -11.98 5.27
CA LEU A 220 5.77 -11.23 5.32
C LEU A 220 6.98 -12.16 5.44
N ALA A 221 6.93 -13.14 6.35
CA ALA A 221 7.97 -14.16 6.48
C ALA A 221 8.16 -14.97 5.19
N LYS A 222 7.07 -15.25 4.45
CA LYS A 222 7.18 -15.89 3.13
C LYS A 222 7.90 -14.99 2.12
N LEU A 223 7.56 -13.70 2.04
CA LEU A 223 8.25 -12.76 1.14
C LEU A 223 9.74 -12.61 1.51
N GLU A 224 10.09 -12.70 2.78
CA GLU A 224 11.48 -12.63 3.27
C GLU A 224 12.31 -13.88 2.98
N GLU A 225 11.70 -15.01 2.61
CA GLU A 225 12.41 -16.22 2.17
C GLU A 225 13.33 -15.99 0.95
N ILE A 226 13.11 -14.94 0.13
CA ILE A 226 13.98 -14.68 -1.04
C ILE A 226 15.42 -14.30 -0.66
N SER A 227 15.67 -13.96 0.61
CA SER A 227 17.02 -13.70 1.14
C SER A 227 17.86 -14.98 1.26
N ASP A 228 17.22 -16.17 1.32
CA ASP A 228 17.90 -17.47 1.21
C ASP A 228 17.65 -18.08 -0.17
N GLU A 229 18.70 -18.17 -0.98
CA GLU A 229 18.67 -18.83 -2.30
C GLU A 229 18.13 -20.27 -2.24
N ARG A 230 18.21 -20.93 -1.08
CA ARG A 230 17.79 -22.32 -0.87
C ARG A 230 16.32 -22.46 -0.47
N SER A 231 15.62 -21.36 -0.26
CA SER A 231 14.22 -21.38 0.13
C SER A 231 13.31 -21.95 -0.96
N ASP A 232 12.20 -22.54 -0.54
CA ASP A 232 11.18 -23.05 -1.46
C ASP A 232 10.61 -21.92 -2.34
N LEU A 233 10.56 -20.68 -1.84
CA LEU A 233 10.18 -19.52 -2.64
C LEU A 233 11.22 -19.24 -3.74
N TYR A 234 12.49 -19.01 -3.39
CA TYR A 234 13.52 -18.64 -4.36
C TYR A 234 13.72 -19.73 -5.42
N GLN A 235 13.71 -21.01 -5.01
CA GLN A 235 13.75 -22.15 -5.94
C GLN A 235 12.50 -22.22 -6.83
N GLY A 236 11.32 -21.85 -6.31
CA GLY A 236 10.10 -21.67 -7.11
C GLY A 236 10.23 -20.58 -8.17
N LEU A 237 10.84 -19.43 -7.84
CA LEU A 237 11.09 -18.35 -8.79
C LEU A 237 12.09 -18.75 -9.89
N ILE A 238 13.20 -19.42 -9.52
CA ILE A 238 14.12 -20.01 -10.50
C ILE A 238 13.36 -20.95 -11.44
N HIS A 239 12.51 -21.82 -10.89
CA HIS A 239 11.75 -22.77 -11.68
C HIS A 239 10.85 -22.06 -12.70
N ILE A 240 10.03 -21.08 -12.28
CA ILE A 240 9.16 -20.30 -13.17
C ILE A 240 9.97 -19.52 -14.20
N ALA A 241 11.02 -18.80 -13.78
CA ALA A 241 11.86 -18.01 -14.69
C ALA A 241 12.52 -18.90 -15.76
N SER A 242 12.88 -20.14 -15.42
CA SER A 242 13.48 -21.11 -16.35
C SER A 242 12.51 -21.66 -17.40
N GLN A 243 11.19 -21.43 -17.26
CA GLN A 243 10.20 -21.93 -18.19
C GLN A 243 10.24 -21.19 -19.53
N THR A 244 10.37 -21.96 -20.61
CA THR A 244 10.42 -21.46 -21.99
C THR A 244 9.16 -21.79 -22.79
N ALA A 245 8.03 -22.04 -22.13
CA ALA A 245 6.74 -22.24 -22.83
C ALA A 245 6.33 -20.94 -23.53
N PHE A 246 6.23 -19.87 -22.74
CA PHE A 246 5.99 -18.51 -23.19
C PHE A 246 6.93 -18.06 -24.32
N ASP A 247 8.25 -18.27 -24.17
CA ASP A 247 9.27 -17.82 -25.15
C ASP A 247 9.08 -18.45 -26.54
N ARG A 248 8.54 -19.67 -26.57
CA ARG A 248 8.21 -20.38 -27.83
C ARG A 248 6.88 -19.93 -28.39
N GLU A 249 5.87 -19.72 -27.54
CA GLU A 249 4.51 -19.35 -27.94
C GLU A 249 4.40 -17.90 -28.43
N THR A 250 5.19 -16.99 -27.86
CA THR A 250 5.31 -15.59 -28.29
C THR A 250 6.31 -15.37 -29.42
N ALA A 251 6.99 -16.44 -29.87
CA ALA A 251 8.10 -16.37 -30.83
C ALA A 251 9.26 -15.43 -30.43
N LEU A 252 9.42 -15.13 -29.14
CA LEU A 252 10.59 -14.41 -28.61
C LEU A 252 11.87 -15.23 -28.78
N ASN A 253 11.82 -16.55 -28.59
CA ASN A 253 12.90 -17.47 -28.91
C ASN A 253 12.32 -18.70 -29.64
N PRO A 254 12.02 -18.58 -30.95
CA PRO A 254 11.32 -19.61 -31.69
C PRO A 254 12.19 -20.88 -31.78
N GLY A 255 11.65 -22.00 -31.30
CA GLY A 255 12.39 -23.26 -31.18
C GLY A 255 13.44 -23.30 -30.07
N ASN A 256 13.57 -22.24 -29.24
CA ASN A 256 14.54 -22.11 -28.16
C ASN A 256 16.01 -22.25 -28.62
N GLN A 257 16.31 -21.73 -29.82
CA GLN A 257 17.58 -21.97 -30.54
C GLN A 257 18.69 -21.01 -30.10
N ASN A 258 18.34 -19.77 -29.72
CA ASN A 258 19.33 -18.81 -29.24
C ASN A 258 19.56 -19.02 -27.74
N ALA A 259 20.68 -19.63 -27.37
CA ALA A 259 21.03 -19.95 -25.99
C ALA A 259 21.24 -18.71 -25.11
N ASN A 260 21.81 -17.65 -25.69
CA ASN A 260 22.08 -16.39 -25.00
C ASN A 260 20.76 -15.69 -24.68
N LEU A 261 19.90 -15.49 -25.69
CA LEU A 261 18.57 -14.89 -25.50
C LEU A 261 17.72 -15.67 -24.49
N LYS A 262 17.85 -17.00 -24.44
CA LYS A 262 17.23 -17.81 -23.38
C LYS A 262 17.77 -17.46 -21.98
N GLN A 263 19.09 -17.33 -21.83
CA GLN A 263 19.71 -16.94 -20.56
C GLN A 263 19.29 -15.53 -20.13
N HIS A 264 19.23 -14.57 -21.07
CA HIS A 264 18.68 -13.23 -20.80
C HIS A 264 17.23 -13.25 -20.36
N LEU A 265 16.35 -13.96 -21.08
CA LEU A 265 14.95 -14.07 -20.71
C LEU A 265 14.77 -14.73 -19.34
N TYR A 266 15.59 -15.73 -19.00
CA TYR A 266 15.60 -16.33 -17.66
C TYR A 266 15.96 -15.30 -16.57
N LEU A 267 17.07 -14.59 -16.73
CA LEU A 267 17.55 -13.61 -15.74
C LEU A 267 16.60 -12.41 -15.64
N SER A 268 16.08 -11.94 -16.77
CA SER A 268 15.06 -10.90 -16.85
C SER A 268 13.82 -11.23 -16.02
N LYS A 269 13.26 -12.44 -16.21
CA LYS A 269 12.12 -12.92 -15.44
C LYS A 269 12.45 -13.04 -13.95
N LEU A 270 13.63 -13.57 -13.61
CA LEU A 270 14.04 -13.77 -12.22
C LEU A 270 14.26 -12.44 -11.48
N ASN A 271 14.92 -11.47 -12.11
CA ASN A 271 15.09 -10.12 -11.57
C ASN A 271 13.71 -9.45 -11.40
N TYR A 272 12.84 -9.50 -12.40
CA TYR A 272 11.46 -9.01 -12.29
C TYR A 272 10.68 -9.63 -11.12
N PHE A 273 10.84 -10.93 -10.86
CA PHE A 273 10.21 -11.58 -9.71
C PHE A 273 10.76 -11.11 -8.37
N LEU A 274 12.08 -10.95 -8.24
CA LEU A 274 12.72 -10.48 -7.02
C LEU A 274 12.36 -9.01 -6.74
N ASP A 275 12.31 -8.18 -7.78
CA ASP A 275 11.85 -6.79 -7.72
C ASP A 275 10.38 -6.69 -7.28
N LEU A 276 9.52 -7.55 -7.85
CA LEU A 276 8.10 -7.61 -7.51
C LEU A 276 7.87 -8.03 -6.06
N ILE A 277 8.64 -8.99 -5.53
CA ILE A 277 8.54 -9.41 -4.13
C ILE A 277 9.05 -8.33 -3.18
N ALA A 278 10.16 -7.68 -3.52
CA ALA A 278 10.69 -6.56 -2.74
C ALA A 278 9.69 -5.40 -2.67
N ALA A 279 9.07 -5.05 -3.79
CA ALA A 279 8.03 -4.02 -3.86
C ALA A 279 6.73 -4.44 -3.14
N GLU A 280 6.30 -5.69 -3.25
CA GLU A 280 5.13 -6.22 -2.53
C GLU A 280 5.35 -6.23 -1.01
N ARG A 281 6.58 -6.54 -0.56
CA ARG A 281 7.00 -6.41 0.85
C ARG A 281 7.04 -4.97 1.33
N GLU A 282 7.69 -4.06 0.59
CA GLU A 282 7.77 -2.62 0.93
C GLU A 282 6.35 -2.01 1.05
N ASN A 283 5.45 -2.36 0.13
CA ASN A 283 4.06 -1.92 0.15
C ASN A 283 3.25 -2.50 1.33
N LEU A 284 3.45 -3.78 1.67
CA LEU A 284 2.81 -4.41 2.82
C LEU A 284 3.27 -3.78 4.14
N LEU A 285 4.58 -3.56 4.32
CA LEU A 285 5.14 -2.88 5.50
C LEU A 285 4.59 -1.46 5.64
N ALA A 286 4.55 -0.69 4.55
CA ALA A 286 3.97 0.65 4.53
C ALA A 286 2.47 0.63 4.92
N CYS A 287 1.68 -0.30 4.38
CA CYS A 287 0.26 -0.44 4.70
C CYS A 287 0.00 -0.78 6.17
N LEU A 288 0.86 -1.61 6.77
CA LEU A 288 0.79 -1.99 8.18
C LEU A 288 1.36 -0.92 9.14
N HIS A 289 2.02 0.11 8.61
CA HIS A 289 2.83 1.09 9.34
C HIS A 289 3.98 0.44 10.14
N LEU A 290 4.62 -0.56 9.53
CA LEU A 290 5.83 -1.18 10.05
C LEU A 290 7.08 -0.51 9.44
N PRO A 291 8.23 -0.52 10.12
CA PRO A 291 9.47 0.03 9.57
C PRO A 291 9.85 -0.64 8.24
N ILE A 292 10.01 0.17 7.19
CA ILE A 292 10.49 -0.30 5.89
C ILE A 292 11.99 -0.56 6.01
N THR A 293 12.36 -1.83 6.08
CA THR A 293 13.76 -2.28 6.02
C THR A 293 14.09 -2.71 4.59
N PRO A 294 15.27 -2.37 4.04
CA PRO A 294 15.72 -2.93 2.77
C PRO A 294 15.70 -4.46 2.81
N LEU A 295 15.26 -5.10 1.72
CA LEU A 295 15.30 -6.55 1.57
C LEU A 295 16.56 -6.90 0.79
N ASP A 296 17.54 -7.47 1.47
CA ASP A 296 18.77 -7.97 0.85
C ASP A 296 18.51 -9.35 0.22
N TYR A 297 18.87 -9.51 -1.05
CA TYR A 297 18.78 -10.77 -1.79
C TYR A 297 19.87 -10.82 -2.85
N VAL A 298 20.46 -12.01 -3.01
CA VAL A 298 21.51 -12.22 -4.00
C VAL A 298 20.91 -12.20 -5.40
N MET A 299 21.30 -11.19 -6.19
CA MET A 299 21.04 -11.18 -7.63
C MET A 299 21.81 -12.34 -8.29
N PRO A 300 21.20 -13.13 -9.18
CA PRO A 300 21.88 -14.24 -9.82
C PRO A 300 23.02 -13.70 -10.72
N GLU A 301 24.27 -13.89 -10.28
CA GLU A 301 25.43 -13.54 -11.11
C GLU A 301 25.35 -14.25 -12.46
N ILE A 302 25.56 -13.48 -13.53
CA ILE A 302 25.68 -14.03 -14.88
C ILE A 302 27.04 -14.66 -15.02
N ARG A 303 27.17 -15.90 -14.54
CA ARG A 303 28.34 -16.73 -14.80
C ARG A 303 28.30 -17.27 -16.22
N SER A 304 28.40 -16.37 -17.20
CA SER A 304 28.82 -16.75 -18.54
C SER A 304 30.19 -17.42 -18.42
N PRO A 305 30.35 -18.66 -18.91
CA PRO A 305 31.65 -19.33 -18.93
C PRO A 305 32.70 -18.51 -19.70
N ARG A 306 32.27 -17.62 -20.60
CA ARG A 306 33.13 -16.71 -21.35
C ARG A 306 33.49 -15.43 -20.59
N ILE A 307 32.65 -14.91 -19.67
CA ILE A 307 33.14 -13.89 -18.70
C ILE A 307 34.22 -14.53 -17.84
N ALA A 308 33.97 -15.70 -17.25
CA ALA A 308 34.97 -16.35 -16.40
C ALA A 308 36.30 -16.55 -17.15
N LEU A 309 36.26 -16.99 -18.41
CA LEU A 309 37.43 -17.10 -19.27
C LEU A 309 38.08 -15.73 -19.58
N ALA A 310 37.29 -14.68 -19.80
CA ALA A 310 37.78 -13.32 -20.05
C ALA A 310 38.44 -12.70 -18.81
N THR A 311 37.84 -12.87 -17.64
CA THR A 311 38.39 -12.45 -16.34
C THR A 311 39.68 -13.22 -16.06
N ASP A 312 39.70 -14.54 -16.21
CA ASP A 312 40.92 -15.36 -16.11
C ASP A 312 42.01 -14.85 -17.07
N ARG A 313 41.69 -14.57 -18.34
CA ARG A 313 42.66 -14.05 -19.33
C ARG A 313 43.19 -12.66 -18.96
N LYS A 314 42.31 -11.77 -18.50
CA LYS A 314 42.63 -10.41 -18.07
C LYS A 314 43.48 -10.41 -16.79
N GLU A 315 43.22 -11.31 -15.84
CA GLU A 315 44.05 -11.55 -14.66
C GLU A 315 45.42 -12.16 -15.01
N ASN A 316 45.48 -13.01 -16.05
CA ASN A 316 46.74 -13.53 -16.60
C ASN A 316 47.51 -12.49 -17.45
N GLY A 317 46.95 -11.30 -17.67
CA GLY A 317 47.59 -10.20 -18.42
C GLY A 317 47.60 -10.39 -19.94
N GLU A 318 46.70 -11.22 -20.49
CA GLU A 318 46.47 -11.27 -21.94
C GLU A 318 45.78 -9.98 -22.40
N ASP A 319 46.27 -9.35 -23.47
CA ASP A 319 45.70 -8.11 -24.00
C ASP A 319 44.29 -8.38 -24.54
N GLU A 320 43.31 -7.62 -24.05
CA GLU A 320 41.90 -7.76 -24.39
C GLU A 320 41.67 -7.61 -25.90
N HIS A 321 42.48 -6.80 -26.59
CA HIS A 321 42.34 -6.65 -28.03
C HIS A 321 42.80 -7.88 -28.83
N ASP A 322 43.83 -8.60 -28.36
CA ASP A 322 44.35 -9.79 -29.06
C ASP A 322 43.35 -10.95 -28.95
N TRP A 323 42.98 -11.37 -27.74
CA TRP A 323 42.18 -12.57 -27.56
C TRP A 323 40.69 -12.40 -27.89
N VAL A 324 40.16 -11.16 -27.87
CA VAL A 324 38.80 -10.89 -28.39
C VAL A 324 38.78 -10.98 -29.91
N SER A 325 39.87 -10.64 -30.61
CA SER A 325 39.94 -10.78 -32.07
C SER A 325 39.99 -12.24 -32.55
N ASP A 326 40.42 -13.17 -31.68
CA ASP A 326 40.37 -14.62 -31.90
C ASP A 326 38.97 -15.23 -31.71
N LEU A 327 38.03 -14.50 -31.10
CA LEU A 327 36.63 -14.92 -30.97
C LEU A 327 35.88 -14.68 -32.29
N SER A 328 34.96 -15.57 -32.66
CA SER A 328 34.03 -15.32 -33.77
C SER A 328 33.04 -14.19 -33.43
N GLU A 329 32.40 -13.56 -34.44
CA GLU A 329 31.48 -12.42 -34.24
C GLU A 329 30.37 -12.71 -33.21
N GLU A 330 29.84 -13.94 -33.19
CA GLU A 330 28.81 -14.39 -32.26
C GLU A 330 29.35 -14.52 -30.81
N GLU A 331 30.63 -14.88 -30.66
CA GLU A 331 31.34 -14.97 -29.39
C GLU A 331 31.82 -13.60 -28.87
N GLN A 332 32.18 -12.67 -29.76
CA GLN A 332 32.47 -11.28 -29.41
C GLN A 332 31.21 -10.58 -28.91
N LEU A 333 30.08 -10.77 -29.60
CA LEU A 333 28.78 -10.25 -29.19
C LEU A 333 28.36 -10.80 -27.82
N GLU A 334 28.53 -12.10 -27.58
CA GLU A 334 28.32 -12.71 -26.26
C GLU A 334 29.17 -12.08 -25.16
N LEU A 335 30.45 -11.80 -25.42
CA LEU A 335 31.34 -11.22 -24.43
C LEU A 335 30.89 -9.80 -24.04
N VAL A 336 30.60 -8.95 -25.02
CA VAL A 336 30.14 -7.56 -24.82
C VAL A 336 28.87 -7.53 -23.97
N ILE A 337 27.89 -8.33 -24.36
CA ILE A 337 26.63 -8.54 -23.65
C ILE A 337 26.89 -8.97 -22.19
N ALA A 338 27.78 -9.93 -21.99
CA ALA A 338 28.04 -10.47 -20.67
C ALA A 338 28.79 -9.46 -19.75
N GLN A 339 29.68 -8.63 -20.31
CA GLN A 339 30.30 -7.50 -19.61
C GLN A 339 29.30 -6.40 -19.24
N SER A 340 28.35 -6.09 -20.13
CA SER A 340 27.28 -5.11 -19.95
C SER A 340 26.45 -5.39 -18.68
N LEU A 341 26.00 -6.63 -18.53
CA LEU A 341 25.18 -7.06 -17.38
C LEU A 341 25.95 -7.08 -16.05
N GLN A 342 27.27 -7.31 -16.09
CA GLN A 342 28.13 -7.18 -14.92
C GLN A 342 28.20 -5.70 -14.45
N ALA A 343 28.24 -4.75 -15.39
CA ALA A 343 28.18 -3.33 -15.09
C ALA A 343 26.80 -2.89 -14.56
N GLU A 344 25.70 -3.45 -15.05
CA GLU A 344 24.34 -3.23 -14.49
C GLU A 344 24.24 -3.68 -13.03
N THR A 345 24.77 -4.87 -12.72
CA THR A 345 24.77 -5.42 -11.35
C THR A 345 25.48 -4.46 -10.39
N ILE A 346 26.68 -3.97 -10.77
CA ILE A 346 27.45 -2.98 -10.01
C ILE A 346 26.69 -1.65 -9.88
N THR A 347 26.05 -1.18 -10.95
CA THR A 347 25.28 0.08 -10.94
C THR A 347 24.09 0.01 -10.00
N ARG A 348 23.43 -1.16 -9.93
CA ARG A 348 22.29 -1.40 -9.04
C ARG A 348 22.69 -1.58 -7.58
N GLU A 349 23.81 -2.25 -7.29
CA GLU A 349 24.40 -2.28 -5.94
C GLU A 349 24.74 -0.87 -5.45
N GLN A 350 25.30 -0.02 -6.31
CA GLN A 350 25.56 1.39 -6.01
C GLN A 350 24.27 2.18 -5.77
N TRP A 351 23.20 1.90 -6.52
CA TRP A 351 21.89 2.53 -6.29
C TRP A 351 21.26 2.10 -4.95
N LEU A 352 21.32 0.82 -4.60
CA LEU A 352 20.84 0.30 -3.32
C LEU A 352 21.62 0.91 -2.14
N ALA A 353 22.95 0.96 -2.22
CA ALA A 353 23.79 1.63 -1.23
C ALA A 353 23.46 3.13 -1.09
N ARG A 354 23.21 3.83 -2.20
CA ARG A 354 22.78 5.25 -2.16
C ARG A 354 21.39 5.43 -1.54
N LYS A 355 20.44 4.50 -1.76
CA LYS A 355 19.13 4.48 -1.07
C LYS A 355 19.29 4.28 0.44
N GLU A 356 20.26 3.45 0.87
CA GLU A 356 20.59 3.24 2.28
C GLU A 356 21.20 4.48 2.96
N TYR A 357 22.10 5.21 2.26
CA TYR A 357 22.76 6.39 2.81
C TYR A 357 22.04 7.73 2.58
N GLY A 358 20.93 7.74 1.83
CA GLY A 358 20.09 8.93 1.62
C GLY A 358 20.75 10.03 0.77
N GLU A 359 21.70 9.69 -0.10
CA GLU A 359 22.38 10.68 -0.95
C GLU A 359 21.48 11.12 -2.12
N PRO A 360 21.37 12.44 -2.41
CA PRO A 360 20.58 12.93 -3.53
C PRO A 360 21.24 12.59 -4.88
N PHE A 361 20.42 12.28 -5.87
CA PHE A 361 20.86 11.98 -7.23
C PHE A 361 21.49 13.22 -7.88
N ILE A 362 22.82 13.23 -8.00
CA ILE A 362 23.56 14.16 -8.86
C ILE A 362 23.83 13.45 -10.17
N GLU A 363 23.21 13.97 -11.24
CA GLU A 363 23.43 13.50 -12.61
C GLU A 363 24.80 14.00 -13.09
N GLU A 364 25.87 13.29 -12.69
CA GLU A 364 27.19 13.48 -13.31
C GLU A 364 27.10 13.00 -14.77
N ASN A 365 27.14 13.96 -15.70
CA ASN A 365 27.12 13.71 -17.14
C ASN A 365 28.22 12.73 -17.55
N TYR A 366 27.86 11.45 -17.68
CA TYR A 366 28.72 10.43 -18.24
C TYR A 366 28.81 10.69 -19.75
N ASP A 367 29.98 11.15 -20.21
CA ASP A 367 30.21 11.60 -21.59
C ASP A 367 30.23 10.41 -22.57
N ARG A 368 29.02 9.93 -22.90
CA ARG A 368 28.73 8.78 -23.75
C ARG A 368 29.21 8.98 -25.20
N ASP A 369 29.45 10.22 -25.61
CA ASP A 369 29.94 10.56 -26.95
C ASP A 369 31.44 10.26 -27.12
N SER A 370 32.20 10.11 -26.03
CA SER A 370 33.63 9.77 -26.07
C SER A 370 33.94 8.36 -26.61
N PHE A 371 32.96 7.44 -26.62
CA PHE A 371 33.16 6.05 -27.04
C PHE A 371 32.87 5.80 -28.54
N LEU A 372 32.18 6.72 -29.23
CA LEU A 372 31.75 6.55 -30.63
C LEU A 372 32.52 7.43 -31.64
N ALA A 373 33.43 8.28 -31.19
CA ALA A 373 34.09 9.31 -32.00
C ALA A 373 35.21 8.80 -32.95
N ASN A 374 35.10 7.59 -33.51
CA ASN A 374 36.19 6.95 -34.29
C ASN A 374 35.75 6.29 -35.62
N THR A 375 34.69 6.78 -36.25
CA THR A 375 34.34 6.48 -37.66
C THR A 375 33.77 7.70 -38.37
N ASP A 376 34.39 8.08 -39.51
CA ASP A 376 33.90 8.90 -40.64
C ASP A 376 33.25 10.27 -40.29
N ASP A 377 33.77 11.46 -40.60
CA ASP A 377 34.54 11.97 -41.77
C ASP A 377 33.84 11.84 -43.13
N LEU A 378 32.73 12.58 -43.35
CA LEU A 378 32.30 13.06 -44.68
C LEU A 378 31.31 14.25 -44.63
N SER A 379 31.83 15.46 -44.87
CA SER A 379 31.16 16.68 -45.38
C SER A 379 29.71 17.03 -44.95
N GLU A 380 29.59 18.00 -44.04
CA GLU A 380 28.43 18.92 -44.01
C GLU A 380 28.56 20.00 -45.10
N ASP A 381 27.48 20.33 -45.81
CA ASP A 381 27.33 21.65 -46.43
C ASP A 381 25.84 22.03 -46.63
N GLN A 382 25.46 23.22 -46.13
CA GLN A 382 24.21 23.98 -46.38
C GLN A 382 22.86 23.44 -45.86
N PHE A 383 22.24 24.13 -44.88
CA PHE A 383 21.27 25.21 -45.18
C PHE A 383 20.85 26.05 -43.93
N ILE A 384 20.20 27.20 -44.17
CA ILE A 384 19.94 28.29 -43.22
C ILE A 384 18.44 28.39 -42.83
N SER A 385 18.17 28.45 -41.51
CA SER A 385 17.10 29.15 -40.76
C SER A 385 15.65 29.31 -41.29
N SER A 386 14.68 28.68 -40.59
CA SER A 386 13.42 29.25 -39.98
C SER A 386 12.34 30.00 -40.82
N PRO A 387 11.07 30.19 -40.34
CA PRO A 387 10.23 29.46 -39.35
C PRO A 387 8.72 29.27 -39.74
N LEU A 388 7.97 28.53 -38.90
CA LEU A 388 6.52 28.64 -38.54
C LEU A 388 5.35 28.66 -39.58
N SER A 389 4.44 27.69 -39.39
CA SER A 389 2.95 27.79 -39.39
C SER A 389 2.16 28.06 -40.69
N THR A 390 1.46 27.03 -41.21
CA THR A 390 -0.03 26.90 -41.25
C THR A 390 -0.47 25.68 -42.10
N ARG A 391 -1.67 25.12 -41.84
CA ARG A 391 -2.25 24.05 -42.67
C ARG A 391 -2.80 24.62 -43.98
N HIS A 392 -2.33 24.12 -45.12
CA HIS A 392 -3.01 24.23 -46.41
C HIS A 392 -3.24 22.83 -47.00
N GLU A 393 -4.38 22.64 -47.67
CA GLU A 393 -4.61 21.49 -48.54
C GLU A 393 -3.69 21.56 -49.77
N PRO A 394 -3.19 20.42 -50.30
CA PRO A 394 -2.29 20.42 -51.43
C PRO A 394 -3.01 20.85 -52.72
N ASP A 395 -2.40 21.80 -53.44
CA ASP A 395 -2.89 22.27 -54.72
C ASP A 395 -2.93 21.15 -55.78
N SER A 396 -4.02 21.10 -56.55
CA SER A 396 -4.29 20.07 -57.56
C SER A 396 -3.34 20.08 -58.77
N SER A 397 -2.51 21.12 -58.88
CA SER A 397 -1.56 21.35 -59.97
C SER A 397 -0.38 20.35 -60.02
N LEU A 398 -0.09 19.66 -58.92
CA LEU A 398 1.07 18.74 -58.78
C LEU A 398 0.84 17.30 -59.26
N LEU A 399 -0.35 16.95 -59.77
CA LEU A 399 -0.66 15.59 -60.22
C LEU A 399 -0.15 15.25 -61.63
N HIS A 400 0.40 16.22 -62.38
CA HIS A 400 0.82 16.00 -63.77
C HIS A 400 2.22 15.38 -63.96
N ASP A 401 3.05 15.36 -62.91
CA ASP A 401 4.42 14.81 -62.97
C ASP A 401 4.55 13.38 -62.41
N LEU A 402 3.44 12.80 -61.92
CA LEU A 402 3.39 11.42 -61.46
C LEU A 402 3.13 10.47 -62.64
N ASP A 403 3.73 9.28 -62.62
CA ASP A 403 3.43 8.25 -63.62
C ASP A 403 2.00 7.70 -63.50
N GLU A 404 1.52 7.02 -64.55
CA GLU A 404 0.15 6.51 -64.62
C GLU A 404 -0.15 5.49 -63.51
N GLU A 405 0.85 4.75 -62.99
CA GLU A 405 0.63 3.78 -61.94
C GLU A 405 0.41 4.47 -60.59
N GLU A 406 1.23 5.48 -60.27
CA GLU A 406 1.10 6.29 -59.07
C GLU A 406 -0.21 7.10 -59.06
N GLN A 407 -0.62 7.66 -60.21
CA GLN A 407 -1.93 8.31 -60.37
C GLN A 407 -3.09 7.32 -60.12
N VAL A 408 -2.99 6.08 -60.62
CA VAL A 408 -3.99 5.03 -60.39
C VAL A 408 -4.03 4.59 -58.92
N ARG A 409 -2.89 4.50 -58.23
CA ARG A 409 -2.85 4.23 -56.77
C ARG A 409 -3.55 5.34 -55.98
N ILE A 410 -3.28 6.61 -56.28
CA ILE A 410 -3.91 7.76 -55.62
C ILE A 410 -5.42 7.81 -55.90
N ALA A 411 -5.85 7.56 -57.14
CA ALA A 411 -7.27 7.49 -57.49
C ALA A 411 -7.99 6.34 -56.76
N LYS A 412 -7.35 5.17 -56.64
CA LYS A 412 -7.88 4.02 -55.91
C LYS A 412 -7.98 4.29 -54.40
N ALA A 413 -6.99 4.96 -53.82
CA ALA A 413 -7.02 5.36 -52.41
C ALA A 413 -8.14 6.37 -52.11
N ARG A 414 -8.37 7.35 -53.00
CA ARG A 414 -9.52 8.27 -52.91
C ARG A 414 -10.85 7.53 -53.00
N SER A 415 -11.02 6.67 -53.99
CA SER A 415 -12.24 5.87 -54.16
C SER A 415 -12.54 4.94 -52.97
N LEU A 416 -11.52 4.45 -52.25
CA LEU A 416 -11.72 3.65 -51.04
C LEU A 416 -12.17 4.51 -49.86
N ARG A 417 -11.57 5.69 -49.68
CA ARG A 417 -11.99 6.67 -48.65
C ARG A 417 -13.42 7.16 -48.88
N ASP A 418 -13.82 7.40 -50.12
CA ASP A 418 -15.19 7.84 -50.45
C ASP A 418 -16.23 6.73 -50.18
N GLN A 419 -15.87 5.46 -50.44
CA GLN A 419 -16.71 4.30 -50.08
C GLN A 419 -16.83 4.08 -48.56
N GLU A 420 -15.79 4.43 -47.80
CA GLU A 420 -15.81 4.40 -46.34
C GLU A 420 -16.75 5.48 -45.79
N TYR A 421 -16.66 6.71 -46.32
CA TYR A 421 -17.55 7.81 -45.97
C TYR A 421 -19.03 7.53 -46.30
N GLU A 422 -19.33 6.94 -47.47
CA GLU A 422 -20.68 6.50 -47.83
C GLU A 422 -21.20 5.35 -46.95
N ARG A 423 -20.31 4.51 -46.39
CA ARG A 423 -20.70 3.42 -45.48
C ARG A 423 -21.10 3.98 -44.12
N ASP A 424 -20.35 4.95 -43.61
CA ASP A 424 -20.65 5.60 -42.33
C ASP A 424 -21.93 6.43 -42.40
N GLU A 425 -22.15 7.19 -43.47
CA GLU A 425 -23.37 8.00 -43.62
C GLU A 425 -24.66 7.16 -43.68
N LYS A 426 -24.58 5.95 -44.27
CA LYS A 426 -25.70 4.98 -44.33
C LYS A 426 -26.00 4.29 -43.00
N THR A 427 -25.08 4.27 -42.03
CA THR A 427 -25.36 3.75 -40.67
C THR A 427 -25.95 4.80 -39.74
N SER A 428 -25.85 6.09 -40.09
CA SER A 428 -26.25 7.22 -39.24
C SER A 428 -27.76 7.54 -39.26
N THR A 429 -28.53 7.03 -40.23
CA THR A 429 -29.94 7.42 -40.47
C THR A 429 -30.97 6.30 -40.21
N GLY A 430 -30.87 5.65 -39.05
CA GLY A 430 -31.85 4.65 -38.59
C GLY A 430 -33.17 5.23 -38.07
N GLN A 431 -34.14 5.50 -38.95
CA GLN A 431 -35.50 5.89 -38.55
C GLN A 431 -36.37 4.68 -38.17
N SER A 432 -36.96 4.70 -36.97
CA SER A 432 -37.74 3.56 -36.44
C SER A 432 -39.13 3.45 -37.08
N PHE A 433 -39.55 2.25 -37.47
CA PHE A 433 -40.95 1.89 -37.64
C PHE A 433 -41.27 0.50 -37.07
N TYR A 434 -42.39 0.42 -36.34
CA TYR A 434 -42.96 -0.78 -35.74
C TYR A 434 -43.93 -1.45 -36.71
N SER A 435 -43.94 -2.80 -36.82
CA SER A 435 -45.13 -3.67 -36.52
C SER A 435 -45.12 -5.06 -37.19
N GLN A 436 -45.28 -6.08 -36.33
CA GLN A 436 -46.16 -7.27 -36.46
C GLN A 436 -46.05 -8.34 -37.58
N SER A 437 -46.22 -9.61 -37.13
CA SER A 437 -46.71 -10.82 -37.85
C SER A 437 -45.89 -11.38 -39.03
N SER A 438 -45.89 -12.69 -39.33
CA SER A 438 -46.26 -13.91 -38.59
C SER A 438 -45.77 -15.15 -39.40
N SER A 439 -45.71 -16.32 -38.75
CA SER A 439 -45.97 -17.69 -39.32
C SER A 439 -45.36 -18.15 -40.66
N GLU A 440 -44.72 -19.32 -40.61
CA GLU A 440 -44.65 -20.34 -41.71
C GLU A 440 -43.77 -19.92 -42.93
N ASP A 441 -43.07 -20.81 -43.65
CA ASP A 441 -43.07 -22.28 -43.76
C ASP A 441 -41.64 -22.88 -43.82
N GLU A 442 -41.49 -24.18 -43.57
CA GLU A 442 -40.35 -24.98 -44.05
C GLU A 442 -40.60 -25.41 -45.50
N GLU A 443 -39.67 -25.13 -46.43
CA GLU A 443 -39.56 -25.93 -47.66
C GLU A 443 -38.12 -26.43 -47.90
N SER A 444 -38.05 -27.75 -48.04
CA SER A 444 -36.89 -28.51 -48.50
C SER A 444 -36.49 -28.14 -49.93
N PHE A 445 -35.18 -28.08 -50.21
CA PHE A 445 -34.66 -28.16 -51.57
C PHE A 445 -33.82 -29.41 -51.79
N SER A 446 -34.17 -30.15 -52.84
CA SER A 446 -33.50 -31.36 -53.31
C SER A 446 -32.41 -31.05 -54.34
N SER A 447 -31.33 -31.84 -54.34
CA SER A 447 -30.54 -32.06 -55.56
C SER A 447 -30.05 -33.51 -55.64
N SER A 448 -30.70 -34.23 -56.56
CA SER A 448 -30.13 -35.16 -57.55
C SER A 448 -28.75 -34.76 -58.11
N ASP A 449 -27.98 -35.52 -58.92
CA ASP A 449 -27.83 -36.94 -59.33
C ASP A 449 -26.49 -36.95 -60.17
N ASP A 450 -25.75 -38.01 -60.52
CA ASP A 450 -25.82 -39.48 -60.34
C ASP A 450 -24.36 -40.05 -60.40
N ASP A 451 -24.23 -41.36 -60.63
CA ASP A 451 -23.19 -42.06 -61.40
C ASP A 451 -21.88 -42.57 -60.73
N LEU A 452 -21.86 -43.90 -60.65
CA LEU A 452 -20.79 -44.87 -60.36
C LEU A 452 -19.84 -45.03 -61.60
N PRO A 453 -18.97 -46.07 -61.74
CA PRO A 453 -18.51 -47.11 -60.80
C PRO A 453 -16.97 -47.35 -60.77
N SER A 454 -16.47 -48.10 -59.79
CA SER A 454 -15.67 -49.32 -60.06
C SER A 454 -15.37 -50.16 -58.81
N HIS A 455 -15.44 -51.48 -58.96
CA HIS A 455 -15.03 -52.45 -57.95
C HIS A 455 -13.52 -52.70 -57.99
N SER A 456 -12.88 -52.94 -56.85
CA SER A 456 -12.34 -54.28 -56.54
C SER A 456 -11.78 -54.39 -55.12
N SER A 457 -12.05 -55.54 -54.49
CA SER A 457 -11.50 -55.91 -53.18
C SER A 457 -10.11 -56.52 -53.33
N ILE A 458 -9.25 -56.36 -52.31
CA ILE A 458 -8.53 -57.43 -51.57
C ILE A 458 -7.50 -56.75 -50.65
N ALA A 459 -7.69 -56.89 -49.34
CA ALA A 459 -6.71 -56.46 -48.36
C ALA A 459 -5.55 -57.45 -48.27
N ARG A 460 -4.32 -56.94 -48.19
CA ARG A 460 -3.13 -57.70 -47.76
C ARG A 460 -2.48 -56.96 -46.60
N ILE A 461 -2.16 -57.72 -45.56
CA ILE A 461 -1.50 -57.25 -44.35
C ILE A 461 -0.01 -56.99 -44.64
N ARG A 462 0.49 -55.80 -44.29
CA ARG A 462 1.84 -55.60 -43.75
C ARG A 462 1.96 -54.25 -43.04
N GLU A 463 2.85 -54.20 -42.06
CA GLU A 463 2.96 -53.09 -41.10
C GLU A 463 3.52 -51.80 -41.72
N GLU A 464 2.97 -50.64 -41.33
CA GLU A 464 3.53 -49.31 -41.54
C GLU A 464 3.77 -48.62 -40.19
N GLU A 465 4.90 -47.94 -40.07
CA GLU A 465 5.20 -47.03 -38.95
C GLU A 465 4.45 -45.71 -39.13
N PRO A 466 3.84 -45.13 -38.07
CA PRO A 466 3.14 -43.85 -38.21
C PRO A 466 4.13 -42.68 -38.22
N ARG A 467 4.27 -42.05 -39.40
CA ARG A 467 4.69 -40.64 -39.47
C ARG A 467 3.60 -39.78 -38.85
N VAL A 468 3.93 -39.04 -37.79
CA VAL A 468 3.06 -37.95 -37.32
C VAL A 468 3.42 -36.68 -38.10
N ARG A 469 2.41 -36.09 -38.75
CA ARG A 469 2.46 -34.75 -39.32
C ARG A 469 1.38 -33.90 -38.66
N ASP A 470 1.78 -32.67 -38.36
CA ASP A 470 0.99 -31.44 -38.30
C ASP A 470 -0.23 -31.37 -37.36
N ASN A 471 -0.18 -30.39 -36.45
CA ASN A 471 -1.37 -29.65 -36.01
C ASN A 471 -0.95 -28.22 -35.59
N LEU A 472 -1.20 -27.24 -36.47
CA LEU A 472 -1.24 -25.82 -36.08
C LEU A 472 -2.67 -25.51 -35.57
N HIS A 473 -2.89 -25.42 -34.25
CA HIS A 473 -4.15 -24.86 -33.70
C HIS A 473 -4.04 -24.27 -32.27
N SER A 474 -2.85 -24.09 -31.69
CA SER A 474 -2.68 -23.78 -30.26
C SER A 474 -3.22 -22.42 -29.78
N SER A 475 -3.23 -21.38 -30.62
CA SER A 475 -3.62 -20.02 -30.18
C SER A 475 -5.09 -19.90 -29.77
N GLN A 476 -6.00 -20.56 -30.50
CA GLN A 476 -7.43 -20.56 -30.19
C GLN A 476 -7.74 -21.37 -28.93
N GLU A 477 -7.03 -22.49 -28.72
CA GLU A 477 -7.18 -23.33 -27.53
C GLU A 477 -6.70 -22.62 -26.26
N TRP A 478 -5.64 -21.81 -26.34
CA TRP A 478 -5.16 -20.98 -25.24
C TRP A 478 -6.16 -19.90 -24.83
N GLN A 479 -6.71 -19.15 -25.79
CA GLN A 479 -7.77 -18.16 -25.51
C GLN A 479 -9.03 -18.82 -24.91
N ASN A 480 -9.44 -19.97 -25.45
CA ASN A 480 -10.56 -20.74 -24.90
C ASN A 480 -10.28 -21.26 -23.48
N ARG A 481 -9.02 -21.62 -23.16
CA ARG A 481 -8.62 -22.07 -21.84
C ARG A 481 -8.69 -20.96 -20.80
N ILE A 482 -8.12 -19.78 -21.08
CA ILE A 482 -8.23 -18.60 -20.21
C ILE A 482 -9.71 -18.24 -19.97
N TYR A 483 -10.51 -18.22 -21.03
CA TYR A 483 -11.94 -17.92 -20.94
C TYR A 483 -12.72 -18.98 -20.12
N THR A 484 -12.29 -20.24 -20.16
CA THR A 484 -12.88 -21.34 -19.38
C THR A 484 -12.47 -21.27 -17.92
N GLU A 485 -11.21 -20.97 -17.61
CA GLU A 485 -10.70 -20.84 -16.24
C GLU A 485 -11.34 -19.62 -15.54
N GLN A 486 -11.44 -18.46 -16.20
CA GLN A 486 -12.20 -17.28 -15.70
C GLN A 486 -13.67 -17.61 -15.39
N ARG A 487 -14.30 -18.45 -16.23
CA ARG A 487 -15.71 -18.85 -16.06
C ARG A 487 -15.89 -19.87 -14.93
N LEU A 488 -14.91 -20.74 -14.69
CA LEU A 488 -14.92 -21.70 -13.57
C LEU A 488 -14.72 -20.99 -12.22
N THR A 489 -13.80 -20.03 -12.13
CA THR A 489 -13.63 -19.18 -10.94
C THR A 489 -14.93 -18.44 -10.61
N SER A 490 -15.56 -17.84 -11.62
CA SER A 490 -16.88 -17.18 -11.48
C SER A 490 -17.99 -18.12 -10.99
N ALA A 491 -17.99 -19.38 -11.43
CA ALA A 491 -18.97 -20.38 -11.01
C ALA A 491 -18.76 -20.86 -9.57
N TYR A 492 -17.51 -20.94 -9.11
CA TYR A 492 -17.18 -21.33 -7.73
C TYR A 492 -17.66 -20.28 -6.72
N THR A 493 -17.49 -18.99 -7.03
CA THR A 493 -17.98 -17.86 -6.21
C THR A 493 -19.52 -17.78 -6.14
N MET A 494 -20.23 -18.33 -7.12
CA MET A 494 -21.70 -18.43 -7.09
C MET A 494 -22.20 -19.64 -6.27
N ALA A 495 -21.40 -20.68 -6.09
CA ALA A 495 -21.82 -21.91 -5.41
C ALA A 495 -21.74 -21.83 -3.87
N SER A 496 -20.96 -20.88 -3.32
CA SER A 496 -20.75 -20.71 -1.88
C SER A 496 -21.90 -19.98 -1.15
N ASN A 497 -22.88 -19.41 -1.88
CA ASN A 497 -23.94 -18.57 -1.32
C ASN A 497 -25.35 -19.18 -1.49
N PHE A 498 -25.75 -20.04 -0.56
CA PHE A 498 -27.17 -20.33 -0.26
C PHE A 498 -27.44 -20.18 1.25
N PRO A 499 -28.66 -19.77 1.66
CA PRO A 499 -28.87 -19.10 2.94
C PRO A 499 -29.09 -20.07 4.11
N LYS A 500 -28.74 -19.63 5.33
CA LYS A 500 -29.27 -20.19 6.58
C LYS A 500 -30.61 -19.52 6.95
N PRO A 501 -31.53 -20.26 7.62
CA PRO A 501 -32.93 -19.89 7.71
C PRO A 501 -33.25 -18.87 8.82
N GLU A 502 -34.49 -18.36 8.74
CA GLU A 502 -35.06 -17.31 9.58
C GLU A 502 -35.24 -17.68 11.07
N ASN A 503 -35.47 -16.63 11.86
CA ASN A 503 -35.69 -16.65 13.30
C ASN A 503 -36.83 -17.58 13.77
N HIS A 504 -36.63 -18.23 14.91
CA HIS A 504 -37.73 -18.60 15.80
C HIS A 504 -37.39 -18.29 17.27
N GLU A 505 -38.23 -17.49 17.89
CA GLU A 505 -38.24 -17.26 19.34
C GLU A 505 -38.58 -18.55 20.09
N SER A 506 -37.87 -18.84 21.18
CA SER A 506 -38.33 -19.79 22.20
C SER A 506 -37.54 -19.63 23.50
N SER A 507 -38.21 -19.08 24.52
CA SER A 507 -37.64 -18.96 25.87
C SER A 507 -37.64 -20.31 26.59
N ARG A 508 -36.53 -20.69 27.25
CA ARG A 508 -36.49 -21.37 28.57
C ARG A 508 -35.05 -21.57 29.11
N PRO A 509 -34.89 -21.73 30.44
CA PRO A 509 -33.60 -21.57 31.10
C PRO A 509 -32.76 -22.86 31.11
N PHE A 510 -31.44 -22.69 31.11
CA PHE A 510 -30.49 -23.77 31.37
C PHE A 510 -30.18 -23.89 32.87
N PHE A 511 -30.17 -25.13 33.36
CA PHE A 511 -29.72 -25.49 34.70
C PHE A 511 -28.19 -25.51 34.77
N PHE A 512 -27.63 -25.04 35.90
CA PHE A 512 -26.25 -25.34 36.29
C PHE A 512 -26.16 -26.80 36.78
N PRO A 513 -25.15 -27.58 36.36
CA PRO A 513 -24.71 -28.77 37.09
C PRO A 513 -23.86 -28.38 38.31
N GLU A 514 -23.89 -29.24 39.33
CA GLU A 514 -23.23 -29.01 40.62
C GLU A 514 -21.70 -29.05 40.58
N ALA A 515 -21.09 -28.48 41.61
CA ALA A 515 -19.66 -28.51 41.87
C ALA A 515 -19.15 -29.95 42.13
N VAL A 516 -17.92 -30.22 41.68
CA VAL A 516 -17.14 -31.38 42.13
C VAL A 516 -15.80 -30.86 42.68
N THR A 517 -15.62 -31.00 43.98
CA THR A 517 -14.34 -30.82 44.68
C THR A 517 -13.59 -32.15 44.77
N PRO A 518 -12.31 -32.23 44.38
CA PRO A 518 -11.33 -33.04 45.08
C PRO A 518 -10.76 -32.18 46.23
N GLU A 519 -10.97 -32.56 47.48
CA GLU A 519 -10.21 -33.58 48.23
C GLU A 519 -8.74 -33.20 48.46
N LYS A 520 -8.36 -33.31 49.74
CA LYS A 520 -7.03 -32.98 50.26
C LYS A 520 -6.11 -34.17 50.02
N GLU A 521 -4.86 -33.89 49.69
CA GLU A 521 -3.76 -34.80 50.02
C GLU A 521 -2.80 -34.06 50.94
N ASP A 522 -2.62 -34.62 52.14
CA ASP A 522 -1.56 -34.25 53.07
C ASP A 522 -0.28 -34.98 52.61
N GLU A 523 0.84 -34.28 52.44
CA GLU A 523 2.17 -34.91 52.37
C GLU A 523 3.20 -34.17 53.23
N GLU A 524 4.25 -34.91 53.59
CA GLU A 524 4.98 -34.74 54.84
C GLU A 524 6.28 -33.92 54.75
N SER A 525 6.63 -33.41 55.92
CA SER A 525 7.90 -32.78 56.30
C SER A 525 9.20 -33.53 55.92
N LEU A 526 10.13 -32.80 55.30
CA LEU A 526 11.60 -32.93 55.41
C LEU A 526 12.17 -31.49 55.40
N SER A 527 12.89 -30.91 56.38
CA SER A 527 13.95 -31.32 57.34
C SER A 527 15.38 -31.17 56.81
N SER A 528 16.19 -30.33 57.50
CA SER A 528 17.63 -30.00 57.28
C SER A 528 17.95 -29.25 55.97
N SER A 529 18.94 -28.34 55.90
CA SER A 529 20.00 -27.89 56.84
C SER A 529 20.16 -26.36 56.73
N ASP A 530 20.38 -25.60 57.81
CA ASP A 530 21.69 -25.32 58.43
C ASP A 530 22.83 -25.07 57.42
N ASP A 531 23.26 -23.81 57.28
CA ASP A 531 24.69 -23.45 57.13
C ASP A 531 24.94 -21.98 57.54
N ASP A 532 26.02 -21.76 58.28
CA ASP A 532 26.37 -20.48 58.91
C ASP A 532 27.06 -19.49 57.96
N LEU A 533 26.73 -18.20 58.04
CA LEU A 533 27.72 -17.12 57.84
C LEU A 533 27.46 -15.92 58.76
N SER A 534 28.08 -15.96 59.95
CA SER A 534 28.24 -14.80 60.83
C SER A 534 29.37 -13.89 60.34
N GLY A 535 29.13 -12.59 60.23
CA GLY A 535 30.16 -11.59 59.84
C GLY A 535 29.98 -10.25 60.56
N ASN A 536 30.49 -10.14 61.79
CA ASN A 536 30.58 -8.87 62.51
C ASN A 536 31.67 -7.97 61.91
N SER A 537 31.37 -6.67 61.75
CA SER A 537 32.31 -5.60 62.09
C SER A 537 31.54 -4.33 62.47
N SER A 538 31.83 -3.80 63.66
CA SER A 538 31.21 -2.64 64.28
C SER A 538 32.02 -1.35 64.08
N GLU A 539 31.40 -0.22 64.44
CA GLU A 539 32.01 1.02 64.97
C GLU A 539 32.94 1.88 64.09
N GLU A 540 32.48 3.10 63.79
CA GLU A 540 33.20 4.40 63.86
C GLU A 540 32.14 5.50 63.56
N GLU A 541 31.41 5.99 64.57
CA GLU A 541 31.66 7.21 65.38
C GLU A 541 31.83 8.55 64.62
N ASP A 542 30.79 9.39 64.81
CA ASP A 542 30.73 10.86 64.79
C ASP A 542 32.04 11.67 64.72
N ILE A 543 32.23 12.45 63.65
CA ILE A 543 32.96 13.74 63.71
C ILE A 543 32.27 14.85 62.86
N GLU A 544 31.74 15.83 63.60
CA GLU A 544 31.57 17.27 63.30
C GLU A 544 30.73 17.78 62.11
N SER A 545 29.52 18.20 62.48
CA SER A 545 28.80 19.34 61.90
C SER A 545 29.62 20.65 61.90
N ARG A 546 29.89 21.28 60.73
CA ARG A 546 30.22 22.73 60.67
C ARG A 546 30.22 23.47 59.32
N VAL A 547 29.14 23.47 58.53
CA VAL A 547 28.85 24.60 57.59
C VAL A 547 27.35 24.88 57.51
N PHE A 548 26.86 25.84 58.28
CA PHE A 548 25.56 26.48 58.04
C PHE A 548 25.59 27.92 58.57
N SER A 549 25.83 28.88 57.68
CA SER A 549 25.47 30.30 57.83
C SER A 549 26.04 31.12 56.68
N HIS A 550 25.33 31.19 55.54
CA HIS A 550 25.16 32.39 54.70
C HIS A 550 24.38 32.00 53.44
N LEU A 551 23.14 32.49 53.35
CA LEU A 551 22.49 33.14 52.21
C LEU A 551 21.00 33.20 52.52
N GLY A 552 20.51 34.41 52.75
CA GLY A 552 19.08 34.72 52.74
C GLY A 552 18.80 35.72 51.61
N GLU A 553 17.54 36.13 51.51
CA GLU A 553 17.08 37.28 50.71
C GLU A 553 17.03 37.09 49.18
N GLU A 554 16.33 36.05 48.70
CA GLU A 554 15.62 36.09 47.40
C GLU A 554 14.20 35.52 47.57
N SER A 555 13.20 36.38 47.81
CA SER A 555 11.78 35.97 47.85
C SER A 555 10.79 37.07 47.44
N GLU A 556 11.20 37.99 46.55
CA GLU A 556 10.37 39.15 46.15
C GLU A 556 10.28 39.38 44.63
N TYR A 557 10.77 38.44 43.80
CA TYR A 557 10.72 38.53 42.33
C TYR A 557 9.59 37.70 41.66
N ASP A 558 9.14 36.61 42.27
CA ASP A 558 8.17 35.68 41.62
C ASP A 558 6.73 36.22 41.53
N ALA A 559 6.38 37.23 42.33
CA ALA A 559 5.04 37.81 42.30
C ALA A 559 4.78 38.77 41.12
N ALA A 560 5.84 39.20 40.41
CA ALA A 560 5.72 40.13 39.28
C ALA A 560 5.56 39.42 37.93
N LEU A 561 6.15 38.24 37.74
CA LEU A 561 6.14 37.51 36.46
C LEU A 561 4.78 36.87 36.13
N GLY A 562 3.97 36.54 37.14
CA GLY A 562 2.70 35.83 36.97
C GLY A 562 1.56 36.62 36.34
N ALA A 563 1.70 37.94 36.18
CA ALA A 563 0.64 38.80 35.63
C ALA A 563 0.77 39.07 34.12
N GLU A 564 1.95 38.85 33.53
CA GLU A 564 2.25 39.22 32.13
C GLU A 564 2.09 38.01 31.17
N LEU A 565 2.17 36.79 31.69
CA LEU A 565 2.07 35.52 30.93
C LEU A 565 0.65 35.12 30.47
N HIS A 566 -0.39 35.90 30.77
CA HIS A 566 -1.77 35.58 30.39
C HIS A 566 -2.32 36.37 29.19
N HIS A 567 -1.47 37.09 28.45
CA HIS A 567 -1.91 37.84 27.25
C HIS A 567 -1.33 37.36 25.91
N GLU A 568 -0.36 36.42 25.90
CA GLU A 568 0.28 35.92 24.67
C GLU A 568 -0.16 34.50 24.27
N ARG A 569 -1.36 34.05 24.66
CA ARG A 569 -1.90 32.74 24.26
C ARG A 569 -2.88 32.83 23.08
N ASN A 570 -2.39 33.44 22.00
CA ASN A 570 -2.95 33.40 20.65
C ASN A 570 -1.79 33.46 19.65
N GLU A 571 -0.85 32.53 19.78
CA GLU A 571 0.12 32.27 18.70
C GLU A 571 -0.66 31.77 17.48
N SER A 572 -0.79 32.63 16.48
CA SER A 572 -1.34 32.24 15.18
C SER A 572 -0.49 31.13 14.59
N VAL A 573 -1.08 29.95 14.37
CA VAL A 573 -0.46 28.89 13.57
C VAL A 573 0.08 29.50 12.28
N PRO A 574 1.36 29.30 11.93
CA PRO A 574 1.94 29.95 10.75
C PRO A 574 1.13 29.60 9.49
N GLN A 575 0.64 30.63 8.80
CA GLN A 575 -0.24 30.49 7.62
C GLN A 575 0.33 29.50 6.57
N ALA A 576 1.65 29.49 6.40
CA ALA A 576 2.35 28.57 5.50
C ALA A 576 2.13 27.07 5.82
N VAL A 577 2.04 26.69 7.10
CA VAL A 577 1.80 25.30 7.52
C VAL A 577 0.36 24.88 7.23
N ILE A 578 -0.59 25.82 7.36
CA ILE A 578 -2.00 25.61 6.98
C ILE A 578 -2.12 25.44 5.46
N ASP A 579 -1.38 26.24 4.69
CA ASP A 579 -1.42 26.20 3.23
C ASP A 579 -0.86 24.89 2.65
N GLU A 580 0.23 24.35 3.21
CA GLU A 580 0.81 23.07 2.77
C GLU A 580 -0.10 21.86 3.06
N SER A 581 -0.68 21.80 4.27
CA SER A 581 -1.67 20.77 4.63
C SER A 581 -2.92 20.85 3.73
N THR A 582 -3.38 22.06 3.41
CA THR A 582 -4.51 22.28 2.50
C THR A 582 -4.20 21.85 1.07
N LEU A 583 -3.01 22.17 0.56
CA LEU A 583 -2.52 21.75 -0.75
C LEU A 583 -2.54 20.22 -0.89
N LEU A 584 -1.98 19.51 0.10
CA LEU A 584 -1.94 18.05 0.11
C LEU A 584 -3.35 17.44 0.17
N ALA A 585 -4.26 18.02 0.95
CA ALA A 585 -5.65 17.58 1.01
C ALA A 585 -6.38 17.71 -0.34
N ILE A 586 -6.14 18.79 -1.09
CA ILE A 586 -6.71 18.96 -2.44
C ILE A 586 -6.13 17.91 -3.41
N LYS A 587 -4.80 17.70 -3.42
CA LYS A 587 -4.15 16.68 -4.26
C LYS A 587 -4.68 15.27 -3.97
N ASN A 588 -4.88 14.94 -2.69
CA ASN A 588 -5.45 13.65 -2.28
C ASN A 588 -6.92 13.50 -2.71
N ALA A 589 -7.74 14.54 -2.57
CA ALA A 589 -9.14 14.53 -3.00
C ALA A 589 -9.28 14.31 -4.52
N VAL A 590 -8.41 14.93 -5.33
CA VAL A 590 -8.36 14.71 -6.78
C VAL A 590 -7.96 13.28 -7.11
N ASN A 591 -6.94 12.75 -6.45
CA ASN A 591 -6.47 11.37 -6.66
C ASN A 591 -7.56 10.34 -6.31
N MET A 592 -8.21 10.50 -5.15
CA MET A 592 -9.36 9.67 -4.74
C MET A 592 -10.54 9.76 -5.73
N ALA A 593 -10.78 10.94 -6.30
CA ALA A 593 -11.83 11.11 -7.32
C ALA A 593 -11.51 10.33 -8.61
N VAL A 594 -10.24 10.25 -9.01
CA VAL A 594 -9.81 9.42 -10.14
C VAL A 594 -10.00 7.95 -9.81
N THR A 595 -9.49 7.48 -8.67
CA THR A 595 -9.64 6.08 -8.23
C THR A 595 -11.11 5.66 -8.20
N ASN A 596 -11.98 6.43 -7.55
CA ASN A 596 -13.42 6.13 -7.48
C ASN A 596 -14.09 6.11 -8.86
N TYR A 597 -13.64 6.92 -9.82
CA TYR A 597 -14.16 6.97 -11.18
C TYR A 597 -13.64 5.82 -12.06
N GLN A 598 -12.38 5.39 -11.86
CA GLN A 598 -11.80 4.20 -12.48
C GLN A 598 -12.48 2.94 -11.94
N ASP A 599 -12.65 2.82 -10.63
CA ASP A 599 -13.32 1.68 -9.98
C ASP A 599 -14.78 1.55 -10.44
N TRP A 600 -15.53 2.65 -10.50
CA TRP A 600 -16.89 2.64 -11.03
C TRP A 600 -16.96 2.20 -12.51
N TYR A 601 -15.95 2.56 -13.31
CA TYR A 601 -15.89 2.18 -14.72
C TYR A 601 -15.50 0.71 -14.92
N ASN A 602 -14.50 0.25 -14.17
CA ASN A 602 -13.95 -1.10 -14.23
C ASN A 602 -14.89 -2.14 -13.60
N ALA A 603 -15.58 -1.79 -12.51
CA ALA A 603 -16.40 -2.74 -11.79
C ALA A 603 -17.55 -3.29 -12.66
N ASP A 604 -17.74 -4.61 -12.56
CA ASP A 604 -18.81 -5.31 -13.27
C ASP A 604 -20.18 -4.90 -12.75
N SER A 605 -21.17 -4.91 -13.65
CA SER A 605 -22.53 -4.40 -13.38
C SER A 605 -23.25 -5.11 -12.22
N SER A 606 -22.77 -6.29 -11.81
CA SER A 606 -23.28 -7.10 -10.69
C SER A 606 -22.70 -6.72 -9.32
N ALA A 607 -21.50 -6.13 -9.26
CA ALA A 607 -20.78 -5.86 -8.00
C ALA A 607 -21.20 -4.54 -7.31
N HIS A 608 -22.25 -3.88 -7.81
CA HIS A 608 -22.50 -2.46 -7.57
C HIS A 608 -23.40 -2.12 -6.37
N HIS A 609 -24.07 -3.10 -5.76
CA HIS A 609 -25.14 -2.81 -4.78
C HIS A 609 -24.65 -2.33 -3.41
N ASP A 610 -23.43 -2.69 -3.00
CA ASP A 610 -22.87 -2.34 -1.68
C ASP A 610 -21.77 -1.26 -1.76
N ASN A 611 -21.45 -0.75 -2.96
CA ASN A 611 -20.42 0.29 -3.09
C ASN A 611 -20.97 1.66 -2.64
N LYS A 612 -20.31 2.28 -1.64
CA LYS A 612 -20.61 3.62 -1.10
C LYS A 612 -20.73 4.70 -2.18
N TYR A 613 -20.07 4.53 -3.32
CA TYR A 613 -20.07 5.45 -4.46
C TYR A 613 -21.09 5.11 -5.55
N PHE A 614 -22.09 4.25 -5.26
CA PHE A 614 -23.15 3.90 -6.20
C PHE A 614 -24.10 5.07 -6.50
N ARG A 615 -23.85 5.77 -7.62
CA ARG A 615 -24.65 6.91 -8.10
C ARG A 615 -25.81 6.51 -9.03
N GLY A 616 -26.38 5.33 -8.82
CA GLY A 616 -27.51 4.78 -9.57
C GLY A 616 -27.16 3.68 -10.59
N PRO A 617 -28.16 2.96 -11.11
CA PRO A 617 -27.96 1.82 -11.99
C PRO A 617 -27.48 2.22 -13.40
N HIS A 618 -26.63 1.40 -14.00
CA HIS A 618 -26.13 1.60 -15.36
C HIS A 618 -27.27 1.62 -16.38
N GLY A 619 -27.48 2.77 -17.02
CA GLY A 619 -28.15 2.78 -18.32
C GLY A 619 -27.25 2.07 -19.33
N PHE A 620 -27.76 1.08 -20.07
CA PHE A 620 -26.99 0.28 -21.04
C PHE A 620 -26.09 1.11 -21.98
N PHE A 621 -26.56 2.30 -22.38
CA PHE A 621 -25.84 3.23 -23.27
C PHE A 621 -24.83 4.17 -22.56
N SER A 622 -24.74 4.17 -21.22
CA SER A 622 -23.85 5.07 -20.48
C SER A 622 -22.38 4.66 -20.59
N LYS A 623 -22.04 3.39 -20.26
CA LYS A 623 -20.66 2.86 -20.40
C LYS A 623 -20.17 2.95 -21.86
N LEU A 624 -21.01 2.61 -22.84
CA LEU A 624 -20.59 2.50 -24.25
C LEU A 624 -20.36 3.84 -24.95
N PHE A 625 -21.17 4.88 -24.67
CA PHE A 625 -21.15 6.13 -25.44
C PHE A 625 -20.71 7.38 -24.68
N PHE A 626 -20.75 7.39 -23.34
CA PHE A 626 -20.57 8.62 -22.56
C PHE A 626 -19.47 8.56 -21.49
N HIS A 627 -18.97 7.37 -21.16
CA HIS A 627 -17.98 7.14 -20.11
C HIS A 627 -16.85 6.19 -20.54
N GLY A 628 -16.51 6.14 -21.83
CA GLY A 628 -15.41 5.31 -22.34
C GLY A 628 -14.00 5.84 -21.99
N MET A 629 -12.96 5.18 -22.51
CA MET A 629 -11.53 5.48 -22.23
C MET A 629 -11.16 6.97 -22.30
N THR A 630 -11.75 7.76 -23.21
CA THR A 630 -11.52 9.21 -23.31
C THR A 630 -11.89 9.97 -22.03
N GLY A 631 -12.87 9.48 -21.27
CA GLY A 631 -13.24 10.02 -19.97
C GLY A 631 -12.21 9.68 -18.89
N GLN A 632 -11.73 8.43 -18.86
CA GLN A 632 -10.69 7.98 -17.93
C GLN A 632 -9.39 8.75 -18.17
N LYS A 633 -8.88 8.73 -19.41
CA LYS A 633 -7.66 9.46 -19.77
C LYS A 633 -7.71 10.94 -19.39
N ARG A 634 -8.86 11.61 -19.53
CA ARG A 634 -9.01 13.03 -19.11
C ARG A 634 -9.01 13.24 -17.59
N ALA A 635 -9.43 12.24 -16.82
CA ALA A 635 -9.34 12.26 -15.37
C ALA A 635 -7.88 12.07 -14.93
N ASP A 636 -7.19 11.10 -15.54
CA ASP A 636 -5.76 10.83 -15.33
C ASP A 636 -4.88 12.02 -15.74
N ASP A 637 -5.12 12.60 -16.92
CA ASP A 637 -4.43 13.79 -17.45
C ASP A 637 -4.59 14.99 -16.50
N LEU A 638 -5.77 15.19 -15.89
CA LEU A 638 -5.99 16.25 -14.89
C LEU A 638 -5.23 15.96 -13.60
N ASN A 639 -5.35 14.73 -13.07
CA ASN A 639 -4.70 14.35 -11.82
C ASN A 639 -3.18 14.51 -11.93
N LYS A 640 -2.57 14.02 -13.02
CA LYS A 640 -1.13 14.20 -13.29
C LYS A 640 -0.73 15.69 -13.23
N GLN A 641 -1.43 16.54 -13.97
CA GLN A 641 -1.17 17.99 -13.97
C GLN A 641 -1.30 18.62 -12.57
N ILE A 642 -2.28 18.17 -11.77
CA ILE A 642 -2.49 18.66 -10.40
C ILE A 642 -1.40 18.16 -9.43
N GLN A 643 -0.91 16.93 -9.58
CA GLN A 643 0.18 16.41 -8.75
C GLN A 643 1.49 17.17 -9.01
N GLU A 644 1.75 17.61 -10.25
CA GLU A 644 2.96 18.34 -10.67
C GLU A 644 3.00 19.81 -10.20
N VAL A 645 1.87 20.43 -9.85
CA VAL A 645 1.79 21.83 -9.42
C VAL A 645 2.00 21.97 -7.90
N GLU A 646 2.85 22.90 -7.46
CA GLU A 646 3.09 23.18 -6.04
C GLU A 646 2.21 24.32 -5.49
N ASN A 647 1.63 25.15 -6.36
CA ASN A 647 0.83 26.29 -5.94
C ASN A 647 -0.66 25.93 -5.72
N LYS A 648 -1.16 26.19 -4.50
CA LYS A 648 -2.55 25.92 -4.08
C LYS A 648 -3.58 26.63 -4.96
N ASP A 649 -3.39 27.92 -5.24
CA ASP A 649 -4.35 28.74 -5.96
C ASP A 649 -4.39 28.40 -7.46
N GLU A 650 -3.24 27.98 -8.02
CA GLU A 650 -3.15 27.43 -9.37
C GLU A 650 -3.95 26.14 -9.49
N ILE A 651 -3.81 25.18 -8.56
CA ILE A 651 -4.62 23.96 -8.54
C ILE A 651 -6.12 24.28 -8.41
N ILE A 652 -6.50 25.22 -7.52
CA ILE A 652 -7.89 25.69 -7.40
C ILE A 652 -8.38 26.26 -8.75
N GLY A 653 -7.55 27.04 -9.44
CA GLY A 653 -7.83 27.59 -10.79
C GLY A 653 -8.02 26.51 -11.86
N MET A 654 -7.18 25.48 -11.86
CA MET A 654 -7.26 24.33 -12.78
C MET A 654 -8.53 23.52 -12.55
N ILE A 655 -8.84 23.18 -11.29
CA ILE A 655 -10.06 22.47 -10.90
C ILE A 655 -11.31 23.30 -11.27
N ASN A 656 -11.32 24.60 -10.98
CA ASN A 656 -12.47 25.45 -11.29
C ASN A 656 -12.67 25.61 -12.80
N THR A 657 -11.59 25.71 -13.59
CA THR A 657 -11.67 25.70 -15.06
C THR A 657 -12.18 24.35 -15.59
N PHE A 658 -11.75 23.25 -14.99
CA PHE A 658 -12.22 21.90 -15.29
C PHE A 658 -13.69 21.67 -14.93
N LEU A 659 -14.21 22.34 -13.89
CA LEU A 659 -15.62 22.27 -13.50
C LEU A 659 -16.50 23.22 -14.33
N CYS A 660 -16.05 24.43 -14.62
CA CYS A 660 -16.85 25.46 -15.30
C CYS A 660 -16.92 25.33 -16.84
N ASP A 661 -16.18 24.42 -17.48
CA ASP A 661 -16.25 24.24 -18.94
C ASP A 661 -17.67 23.79 -19.40
N PRO A 662 -18.35 24.59 -20.25
CA PRO A 662 -19.76 24.40 -20.60
C PRO A 662 -20.04 23.13 -21.42
N ASN A 663 -19.02 22.48 -21.96
CA ASN A 663 -19.18 21.24 -22.72
C ASN A 663 -19.34 20.01 -21.81
N ARG A 664 -19.11 20.17 -20.51
CA ARG A 664 -19.07 19.08 -19.52
C ARG A 664 -20.43 18.82 -18.95
N ARG A 665 -20.83 17.55 -18.89
CA ARG A 665 -22.14 17.14 -18.39
C ARG A 665 -21.99 16.50 -17.03
N TYR A 666 -22.61 17.12 -16.03
CA TYR A 666 -22.64 16.69 -14.64
C TYR A 666 -23.65 15.53 -14.46
N ARG A 667 -23.43 14.43 -15.19
CA ARG A 667 -24.22 13.20 -15.04
C ARG A 667 -23.78 12.47 -13.77
N GLY A 668 -24.66 11.65 -13.20
CA GLY A 668 -24.36 10.84 -12.00
C GLY A 668 -23.06 10.04 -12.11
N HIS A 669 -22.65 9.61 -13.30
CA HIS A 669 -21.40 8.87 -13.51
C HIS A 669 -20.30 9.68 -14.20
N SER A 670 -20.40 11.00 -14.26
CA SER A 670 -19.30 11.84 -14.77
C SER A 670 -18.20 11.98 -13.73
N PHE A 671 -16.94 11.99 -14.15
CA PHE A 671 -15.80 12.27 -13.27
C PHE A 671 -15.98 13.56 -12.47
N SER A 672 -16.60 14.61 -13.05
CA SER A 672 -16.94 15.85 -12.33
C SER A 672 -17.79 15.62 -11.07
N SER A 673 -18.65 14.60 -11.04
CA SER A 673 -19.44 14.24 -9.86
C SER A 673 -18.59 13.54 -8.79
N PHE A 674 -17.72 12.61 -9.18
CA PHE A 674 -16.77 11.97 -8.25
C PHE A 674 -15.78 12.98 -7.65
N LEU A 675 -15.34 13.94 -8.48
CA LEU A 675 -14.48 15.04 -8.07
C LEU A 675 -15.17 15.94 -7.02
N LEU A 676 -16.42 16.32 -7.26
CA LEU A 676 -17.19 17.12 -6.30
C LEU A 676 -17.52 16.37 -5.01
N ASP A 677 -17.69 15.05 -5.02
CA ASP A 677 -17.81 14.27 -3.77
C ASP A 677 -16.59 14.45 -2.88
N GLN A 678 -15.37 14.37 -3.44
CA GLN A 678 -14.15 14.47 -2.62
C GLN A 678 -13.87 15.92 -2.22
N LEU A 679 -14.04 16.88 -3.15
CA LEU A 679 -13.77 18.29 -2.88
C LEU A 679 -14.76 18.93 -1.90
N SER A 680 -16.01 18.46 -1.85
CA SER A 680 -17.04 19.00 -0.92
C SER A 680 -16.80 18.63 0.55
N GLN A 681 -15.96 17.61 0.81
CA GLN A 681 -15.54 17.17 2.15
C GLN A 681 -14.34 17.95 2.70
N LEU A 682 -13.69 18.80 1.89
CA LEU A 682 -12.54 19.62 2.31
C LEU A 682 -12.96 20.82 3.19
N PRO A 683 -12.03 21.53 3.87
CA PRO A 683 -12.34 22.64 4.79
C PRO A 683 -13.18 23.80 4.19
N GLU A 684 -13.89 24.54 5.05
CA GLU A 684 -14.90 25.57 4.68
C GLU A 684 -14.34 26.75 3.87
N GLU A 685 -13.04 27.02 4.03
CA GLU A 685 -12.30 28.06 3.32
C GLU A 685 -12.26 27.80 1.81
N LEU A 686 -12.36 26.53 1.37
CA LEU A 686 -12.29 26.16 -0.04
C LEU A 686 -13.64 26.33 -0.77
N PRO A 687 -13.62 26.69 -2.06
CA PRO A 687 -14.84 27.10 -2.78
C PRO A 687 -15.85 25.97 -3.02
N TRP A 688 -15.45 24.71 -2.81
CA TRP A 688 -16.29 23.53 -3.03
C TRP A 688 -16.99 23.02 -1.76
N HIS A 689 -16.65 23.54 -0.58
CA HIS A 689 -17.17 23.02 0.68
C HIS A 689 -18.71 23.05 0.75
N GLY A 690 -19.28 21.94 1.22
CA GLY A 690 -20.73 21.78 1.36
C GLY A 690 -21.50 21.83 0.03
N LEU A 691 -20.85 21.58 -1.11
CA LEU A 691 -21.55 21.27 -2.36
C LEU A 691 -22.15 19.86 -2.27
N GLU A 692 -23.45 19.78 -1.99
CA GLU A 692 -24.21 18.53 -1.99
C GLU A 692 -24.86 18.25 -3.36
N PRO A 693 -24.98 16.98 -3.78
CA PRO A 693 -25.76 16.62 -4.96
C PRO A 693 -27.26 16.79 -4.70
N SER A 694 -28.04 17.11 -5.73
CA SER A 694 -29.49 17.31 -5.59
C SER A 694 -30.19 16.07 -5.00
N PRO A 695 -31.00 16.22 -3.95
CA PRO A 695 -31.58 15.09 -3.22
C PRO A 695 -32.50 14.25 -4.11
N GLY A 696 -32.34 12.93 -4.03
CA GLY A 696 -33.13 11.95 -4.79
C GLY A 696 -32.67 11.70 -6.23
N THR A 697 -31.79 12.53 -6.81
CA THR A 697 -31.14 12.24 -8.10
C THR A 697 -29.65 11.89 -7.95
N ASN A 698 -29.03 12.26 -6.84
CA ASN A 698 -27.57 12.17 -6.63
C ASN A 698 -26.78 12.81 -7.80
N HIS A 699 -27.32 13.89 -8.37
CA HIS A 699 -26.69 14.65 -9.46
C HIS A 699 -26.35 16.06 -8.99
N TYR A 700 -25.18 16.56 -9.39
CA TYR A 700 -24.86 17.98 -9.24
C TYR A 700 -25.47 18.80 -10.39
N SER A 701 -26.11 19.92 -10.08
CA SER A 701 -26.54 20.88 -11.09
C SER A 701 -25.35 21.72 -11.55
N GLN A 702 -24.95 21.60 -12.82
CA GLN A 702 -23.83 22.39 -13.37
C GLN A 702 -24.05 23.90 -13.22
N ALA A 703 -25.30 24.37 -13.37
CA ALA A 703 -25.63 25.78 -13.21
C ALA A 703 -25.42 26.25 -11.76
N GLU A 704 -25.82 25.43 -10.80
CA GLU A 704 -25.68 25.70 -9.35
C GLU A 704 -24.20 25.67 -8.92
N VAL A 705 -23.41 24.74 -9.45
CA VAL A 705 -21.96 24.68 -9.20
C VAL A 705 -21.26 25.91 -9.81
N ILE A 706 -21.61 26.33 -11.03
CA ILE A 706 -21.05 27.54 -11.65
C ILE A 706 -21.46 28.79 -10.86
N GLU A 707 -22.73 28.90 -10.45
CA GLU A 707 -23.24 30.02 -9.64
C GLU A 707 -22.51 30.11 -8.30
N ARG A 708 -22.38 29.00 -7.57
CA ARG A 708 -21.70 28.94 -6.28
C ARG A 708 -20.20 29.21 -6.36
N LEU A 709 -19.53 28.70 -7.41
CA LEU A 709 -18.14 29.03 -7.68
C LEU A 709 -17.96 30.51 -8.08
N ALA A 710 -18.91 31.11 -8.80
CA ALA A 710 -18.88 32.53 -9.10
C ALA A 710 -19.05 33.39 -7.82
N GLU A 711 -20.00 33.05 -6.96
CA GLU A 711 -20.20 33.72 -5.66
C GLU A 711 -18.94 33.69 -4.79
N LYS A 712 -18.34 32.52 -4.57
CA LYS A 712 -17.12 32.37 -3.75
C LYS A 712 -15.90 33.09 -4.36
N ASN A 713 -15.72 33.04 -5.68
CA ASN A 713 -14.59 33.73 -6.35
C ASN A 713 -14.67 35.26 -6.26
N ILE A 714 -15.87 35.85 -6.21
CA ILE A 714 -16.03 37.30 -6.03
C ILE A 714 -15.42 37.76 -4.68
N TYR A 715 -15.55 36.96 -3.62
CA TYR A 715 -15.01 37.28 -2.29
C TYR A 715 -13.50 37.03 -2.12
N SER A 716 -12.84 36.26 -2.99
CA SER A 716 -11.38 36.03 -2.92
C SER A 716 -10.55 37.08 -3.69
N SER A 717 -11.19 38.07 -4.31
CA SER A 717 -10.53 39.09 -5.15
C SER A 717 -10.52 40.50 -4.53
N THR A 718 -10.91 40.62 -3.25
CA THR A 718 -11.01 41.86 -2.45
C THR A 718 -10.37 41.70 -1.09
#